data_AF-A0A660SN73-F1
#
_entry.id   AF-A0A660SN73-F1
#
_cell.length_a   1.000
_cell.length_b   1.000
_cell.length_c   1.000
_cell.angle_alpha   90.00
_cell.angle_beta   90.00
_cell.angle_gamma   90.00
#
_symmetry.space_group_name_H-M   'P 1'
#
loop_
_entity.id
_entity.type
_entity.pdbx_description
1 polymer ?
#
loop_
_entity_poly.entity_id
_entity_poly.type
_entity_poly.pdbx_seq_one_letter_code
_entity_poly.pdbx_strand_id
1 'polypeptide(L)'
;MKKLLSITFVLLLIMPLFAKDMLVRVPILNKSDMRTIYSNRYSIVDKNKNTVTIYIHDYQLDELKGLGYEVEVVIDDIQAYTKERISYNPKVDTSLTSHYHSYDQTVAIMDSIAQLHPDICKLDTIGYSVQGRIMLAMKISDNVNIKEDEAEMRIVGCYHGNEYPASEIPLFMIAYLTEEYGLDSYITHLVDNREIWIMPIYNPDGHVSDSRYNANGIDLNRNMGYMWTGEGGDTEAYGQPETEAMYKWSQRENFTLGLTYHTYHPAVNYIWNYTPKRSADSTMVLQYANIYGDSTASHGDAYWVTEGYDWYRITGDLNDYSYGIDGIDDVTIELCHEYVPNAIDTIVNPNPPYDTTYIYNLDTLFLINRGAILATINKSGQGIHGYITDSTNGNSIVEAVINIQGIDWYVFSDRETGDYFRPLLPGTYTVEVWANGYKKKIISGVNVVSDSGTKLDIELSPDSNYYGYKLVEANIDNTYTPIINAFTPWALWAPDGQFVPLNNNGLIVIDMGNNSTVTNGITVYEGADGTPNESYSVYGGNYFKGPWTLIGNGNGTQSFYLSGTGLSYARYIKIVDSGSNGSSDSVAGFDIDAIENILTEGPKAVIYNDSLDDTNGNGKLEPGETANLYISIRNVGMDTLKNASAKLITSNSYITISDSTNSYGNISPNDSSNGSDYYTISASTGTPVHSVISFHLIITTDSYTDTLPYSLTIGGLSNYLVLDLDPNTSSGPTINNILDSLGYTGNYTTTFDSSIFDDYSAIFVCAGIFSNNHKIDETTEGPALHNYLMNGGNLYIEGGDVWCWDPVNGGYDFNTDFGIDAIADGAGDLSNVDGLSGTFTDGMSFSYSGENSFIDQFQAHSGTGFNIFENIAKPYYCGVARNSGTYKTVGVSFEFIGLDDGTGNSTKVALADSIMHFFGIYQGVSVSKLNLLNNNRHIKFSIKNHLTNNIEINYISDIKTNSKINIFDIAGRNIYNKIVNLNQGNNTIKITPELNSGIYFIVLDNGFKKFK
;
A
#
# COMPACT_ATOMS: atom_id res chain seq x y z
N MET A 1 -8.30 51.55 22.33
CA MET A 1 -8.23 52.21 21.00
C MET A 1 -6.75 52.45 20.71
N LYS A 2 -6.06 51.85 19.75
CA LYS A 2 -6.43 51.38 18.41
C LYS A 2 -5.80 50.00 18.12
N LYS A 3 -6.54 49.20 17.37
CA LYS A 3 -6.13 47.94 16.73
C LYS A 3 -4.85 48.16 15.90
N LEU A 4 -3.81 47.33 16.11
CA LEU A 4 -2.89 46.96 15.05
C LEU A 4 -3.34 45.56 14.59
N LEU A 5 -3.82 45.46 13.36
CA LEU A 5 -4.00 44.19 12.69
C LEU A 5 -2.60 43.58 12.49
N SER A 6 -2.36 42.41 13.07
CA SER A 6 -1.34 41.49 12.56
C SER A 6 -1.84 40.97 11.22
N ILE A 7 -1.26 41.48 10.14
CA ILE A 7 -1.38 40.88 8.82
C ILE A 7 -0.47 39.66 8.83
N THR A 8 -1.05 38.48 8.95
CA THR A 8 -0.38 37.22 8.66
C THR A 8 -0.06 37.23 7.17
N PHE A 9 1.21 37.44 6.83
CA PHE A 9 1.71 37.19 5.48
C PHE A 9 1.64 35.67 5.27
N VAL A 10 0.57 35.20 4.63
CA VAL A 10 0.61 33.92 3.93
C VAL A 10 1.47 34.16 2.70
N LEU A 11 2.76 33.85 2.79
CA LEU A 11 3.58 33.64 1.60
C LEU A 11 3.02 32.37 0.94
N LEU A 12 2.13 32.54 -0.04
CA LEU A 12 2.00 31.55 -1.10
C LEU A 12 3.36 31.51 -1.79
N LEU A 13 4.15 30.48 -1.50
CA LEU A 13 5.28 30.06 -2.32
C LEU A 13 4.73 29.78 -3.71
N ILE A 14 4.89 30.74 -4.62
CA ILE A 14 4.77 30.47 -6.05
C ILE A 14 5.99 29.59 -6.38
N MET A 15 5.81 28.27 -6.31
CA MET A 15 6.81 27.33 -6.81
C MET A 15 6.97 27.61 -8.31
N PRO A 16 8.19 27.89 -8.81
CA PRO A 16 8.40 28.00 -10.24
C PRO A 16 8.15 26.61 -10.85
N LEU A 17 7.28 26.54 -11.88
CA LEU A 17 6.90 25.33 -12.61
C LEU A 17 8.09 24.57 -13.28
N PHE A 18 9.34 25.01 -13.06
CA PHE A 18 10.55 24.52 -13.71
C PHE A 18 11.78 24.54 -12.77
N ALA A 19 11.58 24.36 -11.47
CA ALA A 19 12.70 24.22 -10.54
C ALA A 19 13.47 22.93 -10.85
N LYS A 20 14.78 23.04 -10.95
CA LYS A 20 15.68 21.89 -11.19
C LYS A 20 16.19 21.34 -9.87
N ASP A 21 16.24 20.03 -9.72
CA ASP A 21 16.80 19.41 -8.52
C ASP A 21 18.31 19.27 -8.61
N MET A 22 18.97 19.61 -7.50
CA MET A 22 20.41 19.67 -7.39
C MET A 22 20.89 18.92 -6.15
N LEU A 23 22.08 18.35 -6.25
CA LEU A 23 22.83 17.88 -5.09
C LEU A 23 23.98 18.83 -4.81
N VAL A 24 24.00 19.41 -3.62
CA VAL A 24 25.04 20.37 -3.22
C VAL A 24 25.72 19.95 -1.94
N ARG A 25 26.97 20.35 -1.76
CA ARG A 25 27.76 20.11 -0.55
C ARG A 25 28.15 21.42 0.09
N VAL A 26 27.94 21.53 1.40
CA VAL A 26 28.28 22.70 2.20
C VAL A 26 29.22 22.33 3.36
N PRO A 27 30.20 23.18 3.70
CA PRO A 27 31.05 22.98 4.87
C PRO A 27 30.27 23.07 6.19
N ILE A 28 30.59 22.17 7.12
CA ILE A 28 30.15 22.22 8.52
C ILE A 28 31.37 22.59 9.36
N LEU A 29 31.40 23.81 9.87
CA LEU A 29 32.51 24.31 10.70
C LEU A 29 32.17 24.22 12.19
N ASN A 30 30.88 24.22 12.54
CA ASN A 30 30.42 24.23 13.93
C ASN A 30 28.99 23.64 14.09
N LYS A 31 28.55 23.43 15.34
CA LYS A 31 27.21 22.90 15.66
C LYS A 31 26.06 23.85 15.26
N SER A 32 26.29 25.15 15.12
CA SER A 32 25.27 26.10 14.65
C SER A 32 24.97 25.93 13.16
N ASP A 33 25.90 25.43 12.36
CA ASP A 33 25.67 25.18 10.93
C ASP A 33 24.60 24.10 10.75
N MET A 34 24.73 22.97 11.45
CA MET A 34 23.72 21.91 11.44
C MET A 34 22.36 22.40 11.93
N ARG A 35 22.30 23.21 13.00
CA ARG A 35 21.04 23.81 13.45
C ARG A 35 20.39 24.67 12.38
N THR A 36 21.18 25.44 11.64
CA THR A 36 20.68 26.29 10.56
C THR A 36 20.10 25.44 9.44
N ILE A 37 20.79 24.36 9.05
CA ILE A 37 20.32 23.44 8.02
C ILE A 37 18.99 22.78 8.42
N TYR A 38 18.90 22.24 9.64
CA TYR A 38 17.64 21.66 10.14
C TYR A 38 16.51 22.70 10.24
N SER A 39 16.80 23.91 10.70
CA SER A 39 15.79 24.96 10.86
C SER A 39 15.21 25.45 9.53
N ASN A 40 15.99 25.33 8.44
CA ASN A 40 15.55 25.65 7.09
C ASN A 40 14.93 24.44 6.35
N ARG A 41 14.80 23.29 7.02
CA ARG A 41 14.15 22.07 6.49
C ARG A 41 14.76 21.55 5.18
N TYR A 42 16.06 21.70 5.02
CA TYR A 42 16.79 21.12 3.90
C TYR A 42 16.85 19.60 4.00
N SER A 43 16.70 18.90 2.87
CA SER A 43 16.79 17.44 2.80
C SER A 43 18.27 17.01 2.76
N ILE A 44 18.75 16.41 3.84
CA ILE A 44 20.12 15.89 3.93
C ILE A 44 20.17 14.49 3.30
N VAL A 45 21.18 14.24 2.47
CA VAL A 45 21.43 12.91 1.89
C VAL A 45 22.72 12.25 2.41
N ASP A 46 23.68 13.05 2.87
CA ASP A 46 24.93 12.55 3.48
C ASP A 46 25.55 13.62 4.38
N LYS A 47 26.28 13.18 5.41
CA LYS A 47 27.07 14.04 6.29
C LYS A 47 28.39 13.36 6.64
N ASN A 48 29.46 14.06 6.31
CA ASN A 48 30.82 13.74 6.72
C ASN A 48 31.28 14.67 7.85
N LYS A 49 32.49 14.41 8.39
CA LYS A 49 33.04 15.19 9.52
C LYS A 49 33.04 16.71 9.33
N ASN A 50 33.26 17.18 8.10
CA ASN A 50 33.45 18.59 7.78
C ASN A 50 32.45 19.14 6.75
N THR A 51 31.53 18.32 6.24
CA THR A 51 30.62 18.71 5.14
C THR A 51 29.29 17.97 5.25
N VAL A 52 28.22 18.59 4.76
CA VAL A 52 26.92 17.94 4.56
C VAL A 52 26.50 18.11 3.10
N THR A 53 25.96 17.05 2.54
CA THR A 53 25.41 16.99 1.20
C THR A 53 23.89 17.06 1.31
N ILE A 54 23.31 17.97 0.54
CA ILE A 54 21.91 18.39 0.65
C ILE A 54 21.26 18.28 -0.73
N TYR A 55 20.06 17.72 -0.77
CA TYR A 55 19.14 17.77 -1.89
C TYR A 55 18.35 19.08 -1.84
N ILE A 56 18.44 19.86 -2.91
CA ILE A 56 17.77 21.16 -3.00
C ILE A 56 17.15 21.35 -4.38
N HIS A 57 16.21 22.28 -4.47
CA HIS A 57 15.84 22.91 -5.72
C HIS A 57 16.81 24.06 -6.07
N ASP A 58 16.97 24.36 -7.35
CA ASP A 58 17.87 25.39 -7.88
C ASP A 58 17.66 26.78 -7.27
N TYR A 59 16.43 27.18 -6.98
CA TYR A 59 16.13 28.46 -6.34
C TYR A 59 16.68 28.54 -4.89
N GLN A 60 16.86 27.41 -4.22
CA GLN A 60 17.41 27.34 -2.85
C GLN A 60 18.94 27.47 -2.84
N LEU A 61 19.60 27.33 -4.00
CA LEU A 61 21.06 27.50 -4.09
C LEU A 61 21.48 28.91 -3.69
N ASP A 62 20.72 29.92 -4.11
CA ASP A 62 21.00 31.32 -3.76
C ASP A 62 20.63 31.64 -2.30
N GLU A 63 19.64 30.93 -1.72
CA GLU A 63 19.33 31.01 -0.29
C GLU A 63 20.51 30.51 0.56
N LEU A 64 21.07 29.35 0.22
CA LEU A 64 22.26 28.79 0.89
C LEU A 64 23.48 29.73 0.80
N LYS A 65 23.74 30.30 -0.38
CA LYS A 65 24.80 31.31 -0.55
C LYS A 65 24.52 32.58 0.25
N GLY A 66 23.25 33.00 0.32
CA GLY A 66 22.80 34.16 1.11
C GLY A 66 22.99 33.98 2.62
N LEU A 67 22.94 32.73 3.11
CA LEU A 67 23.29 32.37 4.49
C LEU A 67 24.81 32.38 4.77
N GLY A 68 25.64 32.61 3.74
CA GLY A 68 27.09 32.72 3.86
C GLY A 68 27.85 31.41 3.68
N TYR A 69 27.20 30.34 3.20
CA TYR A 69 27.87 29.08 2.89
C TYR A 69 28.62 29.14 1.56
N GLU A 70 29.84 28.59 1.53
CA GLU A 70 30.51 28.23 0.28
C GLU A 70 29.90 26.90 -0.22
N VAL A 71 29.13 26.96 -1.31
CA VAL A 71 28.38 25.81 -1.82
C VAL A 71 29.13 25.16 -2.99
N GLU A 72 29.44 23.87 -2.88
CA GLU A 72 29.94 23.01 -3.96
C GLU A 72 28.74 22.33 -4.64
N VAL A 73 28.60 22.45 -5.97
CA VAL A 73 27.59 21.69 -6.73
C VAL A 73 28.15 20.31 -7.03
N VAL A 74 27.52 19.27 -6.48
CA VAL A 74 27.90 17.86 -6.67
C VAL A 74 27.22 17.30 -7.91
N ILE A 75 25.91 17.50 -8.02
CA ILE A 75 25.11 17.19 -9.20
C ILE A 75 24.31 18.44 -9.53
N ASP A 76 24.55 19.00 -10.71
CA ASP A 76 23.89 20.21 -11.14
C ASP A 76 22.43 19.93 -11.50
N ASP A 77 22.14 18.87 -12.24
CA ASP A 77 20.79 18.48 -12.68
C ASP A 77 20.61 16.98 -12.39
N ILE A 78 19.87 16.66 -11.32
CA ILE A 78 19.66 15.26 -10.92
C ILE A 78 18.87 14.51 -11.99
N GLN A 79 17.84 15.12 -12.57
CA GLN A 79 17.02 14.46 -13.58
C GLN A 79 17.81 14.13 -14.85
N ALA A 80 18.63 15.08 -15.33
CA ALA A 80 19.51 14.82 -16.48
C ALA A 80 20.57 13.76 -16.17
N TYR A 81 21.16 13.80 -14.96
CA TYR A 81 22.13 12.82 -14.48
C TYR A 81 21.55 11.41 -14.45
N THR A 82 20.35 11.25 -13.89
CA THR A 82 19.66 9.95 -13.80
C THR A 82 19.30 9.43 -15.18
N LYS A 83 18.68 10.27 -16.03
CA LYS A 83 18.28 9.90 -17.38
C LYS A 83 19.44 9.38 -18.23
N GLU A 84 20.62 9.99 -18.12
CA GLU A 84 21.83 9.51 -18.81
C GLU A 84 22.16 8.07 -18.43
N ARG A 85 22.09 7.72 -17.14
CA ARG A 85 22.50 6.42 -16.59
C ARG A 85 21.48 5.32 -16.79
N ILE A 86 20.18 5.62 -16.67
CA ILE A 86 19.11 4.63 -16.86
C ILE A 86 18.81 4.35 -18.34
N SER A 87 19.14 5.29 -19.25
CA SER A 87 18.90 5.12 -20.69
C SER A 87 19.85 4.14 -21.39
N TYR A 88 20.89 3.66 -20.70
CA TYR A 88 21.80 2.66 -21.23
C TYR A 88 21.13 1.28 -21.27
N ASN A 89 20.64 0.89 -22.44
CA ASN A 89 20.14 -0.46 -22.73
C ASN A 89 21.20 -1.25 -23.52
N PRO A 90 21.82 -2.30 -22.95
CA PRO A 90 22.78 -3.12 -23.68
C PRO A 90 22.06 -3.90 -24.79
N LYS A 91 22.43 -3.62 -26.05
CA LYS A 91 21.92 -4.36 -27.22
C LYS A 91 22.27 -5.87 -27.26
N VAL A 92 22.94 -6.40 -26.23
CA VAL A 92 23.62 -7.71 -26.25
C VAL A 92 23.45 -8.53 -24.96
N ASP A 93 23.11 -7.90 -23.82
CA ASP A 93 22.87 -8.58 -22.54
C ASP A 93 21.40 -8.39 -22.13
N THR A 94 20.77 -9.46 -21.66
CA THR A 94 19.33 -9.51 -21.35
C THR A 94 19.09 -10.01 -19.93
N SER A 95 20.15 -10.08 -19.10
CA SER A 95 19.99 -10.44 -17.69
C SER A 95 19.14 -9.39 -16.98
N LEU A 96 18.41 -9.82 -15.95
CA LEU A 96 17.62 -8.93 -15.10
C LEU A 96 18.49 -7.79 -14.53
N THR A 97 19.77 -8.04 -14.29
CA THR A 97 20.73 -7.10 -13.71
C THR A 97 21.38 -6.14 -14.71
N SER A 98 21.03 -6.22 -16.00
CA SER A 98 21.73 -5.51 -17.08
C SER A 98 21.24 -4.07 -17.33
N HIS A 99 20.08 -3.70 -16.77
CA HIS A 99 19.49 -2.37 -16.89
C HIS A 99 18.57 -2.05 -15.71
N TYR A 100 18.25 -0.77 -15.56
CA TYR A 100 17.20 -0.32 -14.64
C TYR A 100 15.81 -0.61 -15.21
N HIS A 101 14.84 -0.84 -14.34
CA HIS A 101 13.45 -1.10 -14.68
C HIS A 101 12.58 0.11 -14.33
N SER A 102 11.70 0.47 -15.25
CA SER A 102 10.57 1.35 -14.95
C SER A 102 9.61 0.68 -13.97
N TYR A 103 8.71 1.48 -13.39
CA TYR A 103 7.60 0.99 -12.58
C TYR A 103 6.82 -0.13 -13.28
N ASP A 104 6.40 0.07 -14.53
CA ASP A 104 5.60 -0.91 -15.27
C ASP A 104 6.36 -2.21 -15.54
N GLN A 105 7.67 -2.12 -15.82
CA GLN A 105 8.52 -3.30 -15.99
C GLN A 105 8.67 -4.07 -14.68
N THR A 106 8.90 -3.38 -13.57
CA THR A 106 8.99 -3.99 -12.22
C THR A 106 7.70 -4.72 -11.87
N VAL A 107 6.54 -4.09 -12.08
CA VAL A 107 5.22 -4.71 -11.86
C VAL A 107 5.05 -5.95 -12.74
N ALA A 108 5.37 -5.87 -14.03
CA ALA A 108 5.24 -6.99 -14.95
C ALA A 108 6.18 -8.17 -14.61
N ILE A 109 7.40 -7.88 -14.14
CA ILE A 109 8.35 -8.91 -13.69
C ILE A 109 7.82 -9.61 -12.44
N MET A 110 7.33 -8.86 -11.45
CA MET A 110 6.75 -9.43 -10.24
C MET A 110 5.51 -10.29 -10.58
N ASP A 111 4.63 -9.81 -11.45
CA ASP A 111 3.45 -10.59 -11.90
C ASP A 111 3.86 -11.89 -12.60
N SER A 112 4.86 -11.82 -13.48
CA SER A 112 5.39 -13.02 -14.14
C SER A 112 5.98 -14.02 -13.13
N ILE A 113 6.71 -13.55 -12.11
CA ILE A 113 7.29 -14.43 -11.09
C ILE A 113 6.19 -15.09 -10.26
N ALA A 114 5.18 -14.34 -9.81
CA ALA A 114 4.04 -14.90 -9.08
C ALA A 114 3.28 -15.96 -9.89
N GLN A 115 3.09 -15.74 -11.19
CA GLN A 115 2.43 -16.70 -12.08
C GLN A 115 3.28 -17.96 -12.33
N LEU A 116 4.60 -17.84 -12.35
CA LEU A 116 5.53 -18.96 -12.54
C LEU A 116 5.73 -19.78 -11.26
N HIS A 117 5.59 -19.14 -10.10
CA HIS A 117 5.83 -19.73 -8.78
C HIS A 117 4.62 -19.59 -7.82
N PRO A 118 3.38 -19.91 -8.24
CA PRO A 118 2.17 -19.59 -7.46
C PRO A 118 2.04 -20.37 -6.16
N ASP A 119 2.77 -21.48 -6.02
CA ASP A 119 2.81 -22.27 -4.79
C ASP A 119 3.61 -21.56 -3.70
N ILE A 120 4.60 -20.72 -4.08
CA ILE A 120 5.51 -20.05 -3.14
C ILE A 120 5.49 -18.51 -3.24
N CYS A 121 4.67 -17.94 -4.13
CA CYS A 121 4.59 -16.51 -4.36
C CYS A 121 3.15 -16.03 -4.42
N LYS A 122 2.90 -14.87 -3.79
CA LYS A 122 1.63 -14.16 -3.87
C LYS A 122 1.88 -12.67 -3.95
N LEU A 123 1.37 -12.04 -5.01
CA LEU A 123 1.34 -10.59 -5.09
C LEU A 123 0.20 -10.05 -4.23
N ASP A 124 0.49 -8.96 -3.53
CA ASP A 124 -0.50 -8.21 -2.81
C ASP A 124 -0.42 -6.72 -3.13
N THR A 125 -1.59 -6.09 -3.16
CA THR A 125 -1.72 -4.64 -3.32
C THR A 125 -1.81 -4.01 -1.94
N ILE A 126 -0.75 -3.32 -1.55
CA ILE A 126 -0.64 -2.70 -0.24
C ILE A 126 -1.41 -1.39 -0.16
N GLY A 127 -1.51 -0.70 -1.29
CA GLY A 127 -2.23 0.56 -1.42
C GLY A 127 -2.06 1.18 -2.79
N TYR A 128 -2.43 2.45 -2.88
CA TYR A 128 -2.29 3.25 -4.09
C TYR A 128 -1.56 4.55 -3.76
N SER A 129 -0.72 5.02 -4.67
CA SER A 129 -0.08 6.32 -4.57
C SER A 129 -1.07 7.47 -4.77
N VAL A 130 -0.60 8.71 -4.59
CA VAL A 130 -1.38 9.94 -4.88
C VAL A 130 -1.96 9.95 -6.29
N GLN A 131 -1.22 9.49 -7.30
CA GLN A 131 -1.69 9.41 -8.69
C GLN A 131 -2.42 8.10 -9.02
N GLY A 132 -2.66 7.25 -8.03
CA GLY A 132 -3.42 6.00 -8.18
C GLY A 132 -2.61 4.81 -8.70
N ARG A 133 -1.27 4.87 -8.67
CA ARG A 133 -0.41 3.72 -9.04
C ARG A 133 -0.43 2.68 -7.93
N ILE A 134 -0.44 1.41 -8.30
CA ILE A 134 -0.50 0.28 -7.38
C ILE A 134 0.84 0.16 -6.63
N MET A 135 0.79 0.05 -5.31
CA MET A 135 1.94 -0.29 -4.47
C MET A 135 1.93 -1.80 -4.22
N LEU A 136 2.83 -2.53 -4.90
CA LEU A 136 2.86 -4.00 -4.90
C LEU A 136 3.96 -4.55 -3.99
N ALA A 137 3.61 -5.58 -3.20
CA ALA A 137 4.55 -6.41 -2.47
C ALA A 137 4.42 -7.88 -2.90
N MET A 138 5.55 -8.58 -2.97
CA MET A 138 5.59 -10.03 -3.16
C MET A 138 5.73 -10.71 -1.80
N LYS A 139 4.77 -11.56 -1.43
CA LYS A 139 4.93 -12.56 -0.36
C LYS A 139 5.62 -13.80 -0.93
N ILE A 140 6.68 -14.25 -0.28
CA ILE A 140 7.42 -15.49 -0.61
C ILE A 140 7.49 -16.37 0.65
N SER A 141 6.87 -17.54 0.58
CA SER A 141 6.77 -18.56 1.66
C SER A 141 6.33 -19.88 1.01
N ASP A 142 6.55 -21.04 1.63
CA ASP A 142 6.04 -22.32 1.10
C ASP A 142 4.50 -22.44 1.17
N ASN A 143 3.83 -21.65 2.02
CA ASN A 143 2.37 -21.65 2.18
C ASN A 143 1.75 -20.25 2.07
N VAL A 144 1.87 -19.60 0.92
CA VAL A 144 1.45 -18.19 0.71
C VAL A 144 -0.02 -17.83 0.98
N ASN A 145 -0.90 -18.82 1.16
CA ASN A 145 -2.33 -18.61 1.42
C ASN A 145 -2.73 -18.80 2.89
N ILE A 146 -1.78 -19.10 3.77
CA ILE A 146 -2.02 -19.39 5.19
C ILE A 146 -1.04 -18.53 6.00
N LYS A 147 -1.48 -18.01 7.15
CA LYS A 147 -0.58 -17.45 8.17
C LYS A 147 -0.14 -18.57 9.11
N GLU A 148 1.16 -18.72 9.27
CA GLU A 148 1.78 -19.76 10.10
C GLU A 148 2.63 -19.13 11.21
N ASP A 149 3.09 -19.93 12.18
CA ASP A 149 4.07 -19.54 13.21
C ASP A 149 5.46 -19.42 12.55
N GLU A 150 5.58 -18.46 11.63
CA GLU A 150 6.78 -18.12 10.87
C GLU A 150 7.12 -16.64 11.04
N ALA A 151 8.41 -16.33 11.19
CA ALA A 151 8.83 -14.95 11.28
C ALA A 151 8.57 -14.23 9.95
N GLU A 152 7.77 -13.16 10.02
CA GLU A 152 7.49 -12.30 8.88
C GLU A 152 8.59 -11.24 8.75
N MET A 153 9.19 -11.10 7.57
CA MET A 153 10.23 -10.09 7.31
C MET A 153 9.80 -9.15 6.20
N ARG A 154 10.07 -7.85 6.37
CA ARG A 154 9.81 -6.82 5.37
C ARG A 154 11.08 -6.33 4.71
N ILE A 155 11.10 -6.27 3.39
CA ILE A 155 12.11 -5.59 2.58
C ILE A 155 11.40 -4.54 1.72
N VAL A 156 11.75 -3.27 1.90
CA VAL A 156 11.16 -2.16 1.13
C VAL A 156 12.25 -1.35 0.45
N GLY A 157 12.03 -1.06 -0.83
CA GLY A 157 12.89 -0.25 -1.67
C GLY A 157 12.24 1.04 -2.15
N CYS A 158 13.08 1.95 -2.64
CA CYS A 158 12.66 3.14 -3.38
C CYS A 158 11.62 3.98 -2.62
N TYR A 159 11.93 4.27 -1.35
CA TYR A 159 11.20 5.25 -0.55
C TYR A 159 11.27 6.64 -1.18
N HIS A 160 12.45 6.97 -1.70
CA HIS A 160 12.64 8.09 -2.60
C HIS A 160 12.67 7.58 -4.04
N GLY A 161 11.83 8.15 -4.90
CA GLY A 161 11.56 7.62 -6.23
C GLY A 161 12.77 7.57 -7.16
N ASN A 162 13.67 8.55 -7.01
CA ASN A 162 14.89 8.68 -7.80
C ASN A 162 16.09 7.86 -7.28
N GLU A 163 15.93 7.07 -6.23
CA GLU A 163 16.97 6.18 -5.70
C GLU A 163 16.88 4.80 -6.38
N TYR A 164 17.06 4.78 -7.70
CA TYR A 164 16.83 3.59 -8.56
C TYR A 164 17.45 2.28 -8.04
N PRO A 165 18.73 2.22 -7.58
CA PRO A 165 19.30 0.99 -7.04
C PRO A 165 18.48 0.36 -5.90
N ALA A 166 17.79 1.20 -5.11
CA ALA A 166 16.96 0.74 -4.02
C ALA A 166 15.71 -0.01 -4.51
N SER A 167 15.28 0.17 -5.76
CA SER A 167 14.22 -0.65 -6.37
C SER A 167 14.74 -1.96 -6.96
N GLU A 168 15.93 -1.93 -7.56
CA GLU A 168 16.49 -3.07 -8.28
C GLU A 168 16.93 -4.20 -7.35
N ILE A 169 17.63 -3.89 -6.26
CA ILE A 169 18.16 -4.91 -5.35
C ILE A 169 17.04 -5.78 -4.73
N PRO A 170 15.94 -5.20 -4.21
CA PRO A 170 14.78 -5.99 -3.81
C PRO A 170 14.15 -6.81 -4.95
N LEU A 171 14.00 -6.24 -6.16
CA LEU A 171 13.45 -6.97 -7.32
C LEU A 171 14.30 -8.19 -7.68
N PHE A 172 15.62 -8.04 -7.69
CA PHE A 172 16.55 -9.15 -7.97
C PHE A 172 16.50 -10.21 -6.87
N MET A 173 16.25 -9.80 -5.62
CA MET A 173 16.08 -10.75 -4.53
C MET A 173 14.82 -11.61 -4.69
N ILE A 174 13.70 -11.03 -5.17
CA ILE A 174 12.48 -11.79 -5.50
C ILE A 174 12.79 -12.88 -6.53
N ALA A 175 13.47 -12.51 -7.63
CA ALA A 175 13.87 -13.48 -8.66
C ALA A 175 14.80 -14.56 -8.10
N TYR A 176 15.82 -14.16 -7.33
CA TYR A 176 16.81 -15.10 -6.79
C TYR A 176 16.20 -16.11 -5.80
N LEU A 177 15.32 -15.68 -4.89
CA LEU A 177 14.66 -16.59 -3.94
C LEU A 177 13.80 -17.63 -4.65
N THR A 178 13.09 -17.22 -5.71
CA THR A 178 12.15 -18.08 -6.43
C THR A 178 12.83 -19.03 -7.41
N GLU A 179 13.88 -18.58 -8.07
CA GLU A 179 14.67 -19.40 -9.00
C GLU A 179 15.50 -20.48 -8.28
N GLU A 180 16.02 -20.18 -7.09
CA GLU A 180 16.84 -21.10 -6.31
C GLU A 180 16.03 -22.02 -5.37
N TYR A 181 14.72 -21.75 -5.19
CA TYR A 181 13.84 -22.60 -4.39
C TYR A 181 13.76 -24.04 -4.94
N GLY A 182 14.02 -25.02 -4.08
CA GLY A 182 14.12 -26.43 -4.44
C GLY A 182 15.44 -26.84 -5.13
N LEU A 183 16.32 -25.88 -5.45
CA LEU A 183 17.65 -26.13 -6.01
C LEU A 183 18.74 -25.94 -4.95
N ASP A 184 18.70 -24.82 -4.23
CA ASP A 184 19.59 -24.52 -3.12
C ASP A 184 18.88 -24.84 -1.79
N SER A 185 19.49 -25.72 -0.99
CA SER A 185 18.91 -26.18 0.28
C SER A 185 18.80 -25.07 1.34
N TYR A 186 19.69 -24.08 1.30
CA TYR A 186 19.64 -22.96 2.23
C TYR A 186 18.52 -22.00 1.85
N ILE A 187 18.36 -21.66 0.57
CA ILE A 187 17.22 -20.84 0.10
C ILE A 187 15.90 -21.54 0.36
N THR A 188 15.82 -22.83 0.06
CA THR A 188 14.63 -23.65 0.37
C THR A 188 14.30 -23.59 1.85
N HIS A 189 15.29 -23.75 2.74
CA HIS A 189 15.07 -23.63 4.18
C HIS A 189 14.55 -22.25 4.59
N LEU A 190 15.04 -21.17 3.99
CA LEU A 190 14.55 -19.83 4.31
C LEU A 190 13.09 -19.66 3.90
N VAL A 191 12.71 -20.06 2.68
CA VAL A 191 11.33 -19.95 2.17
C VAL A 191 10.37 -20.89 2.91
N ASP A 192 10.80 -22.07 3.32
CA ASP A 192 10.00 -23.05 4.08
C ASP A 192 9.82 -22.71 5.57
N ASN A 193 10.43 -21.62 6.06
CA ASN A 193 10.44 -21.29 7.49
C ASN A 193 10.25 -19.78 7.74
N ARG A 194 9.95 -18.99 6.71
CA ARG A 194 9.82 -17.54 6.77
C ARG A 194 8.74 -17.09 5.83
N GLU A 195 8.08 -16.03 6.26
CA GLU A 195 7.21 -15.24 5.42
C GLU A 195 7.94 -13.97 4.98
N ILE A 196 8.49 -14.00 3.77
CA ILE A 196 9.35 -12.93 3.25
C ILE A 196 8.52 -12.01 2.36
N TRP A 197 8.37 -10.76 2.79
CA TRP A 197 7.65 -9.72 2.05
C TRP A 197 8.62 -8.74 1.42
N ILE A 198 8.52 -8.56 0.10
CA ILE A 198 9.42 -7.67 -0.65
C ILE A 198 8.62 -6.68 -1.49
N MET A 199 8.80 -5.39 -1.24
CA MET A 199 8.23 -4.28 -2.01
C MET A 199 9.36 -3.49 -2.69
N PRO A 200 9.62 -3.71 -3.99
CA PRO A 200 10.68 -3.00 -4.70
C PRO A 200 10.46 -1.49 -4.80
N ILE A 201 9.21 -1.04 -5.02
CA ILE A 201 8.90 0.38 -5.24
C ILE A 201 7.80 0.83 -4.28
N TYR A 202 8.20 1.54 -3.22
CA TYR A 202 7.27 2.16 -2.28
C TYR A 202 6.70 3.48 -2.79
N ASN A 203 7.52 4.31 -3.46
CA ASN A 203 7.11 5.59 -4.04
C ASN A 203 7.02 5.52 -5.58
N PRO A 204 5.97 4.90 -6.16
CA PRO A 204 5.88 4.73 -7.61
C PRO A 204 5.71 6.06 -8.36
N ASP A 205 5.08 7.07 -7.75
CA ASP A 205 4.90 8.38 -8.36
C ASP A 205 6.23 9.14 -8.47
N GLY A 206 7.01 9.15 -7.38
CA GLY A 206 8.37 9.68 -7.38
C GLY A 206 9.25 8.94 -8.39
N HIS A 207 9.12 7.61 -8.47
CA HIS A 207 9.94 6.80 -9.38
C HIS A 207 9.67 7.14 -10.85
N VAL A 208 8.40 7.22 -11.25
CA VAL A 208 8.02 7.61 -12.62
C VAL A 208 8.40 9.06 -12.95
N SER A 209 8.36 9.96 -11.96
CA SER A 209 8.70 11.36 -12.14
C SER A 209 10.19 11.69 -11.92
N ASP A 210 11.01 10.69 -11.60
CA ASP A 210 12.42 10.87 -11.20
C ASP A 210 12.58 11.95 -10.10
N SER A 211 11.74 11.82 -9.09
CA SER A 211 11.70 12.69 -7.92
C SER A 211 11.98 11.92 -6.64
N ARG A 212 12.68 12.59 -5.72
CA ARG A 212 12.82 12.11 -4.33
C ARG A 212 11.45 12.00 -3.65
N TYR A 213 10.59 12.99 -3.87
CA TYR A 213 9.32 13.17 -3.17
C TYR A 213 8.19 12.35 -3.81
N ASN A 214 7.06 12.20 -3.12
CA ASN A 214 5.84 11.69 -3.76
C ASN A 214 5.20 12.78 -4.66
N ALA A 215 4.06 12.49 -5.30
CA ALA A 215 3.43 13.44 -6.22
C ALA A 215 2.95 14.76 -5.56
N ASN A 216 2.80 14.79 -4.23
CA ASN A 216 2.46 16.00 -3.46
C ASN A 216 3.71 16.78 -2.99
N GLY A 217 4.92 16.35 -3.36
CA GLY A 217 6.16 16.98 -2.92
C GLY A 217 6.54 16.69 -1.47
N ILE A 218 6.02 15.60 -0.89
CA ILE A 218 6.31 15.18 0.49
C ILE A 218 7.42 14.14 0.52
N ASP A 219 8.36 14.28 1.47
CA ASP A 219 9.36 13.25 1.76
C ASP A 219 8.69 12.15 2.60
N LEU A 220 8.46 10.99 1.99
CA LEU A 220 7.78 9.88 2.65
C LEU A 220 8.58 9.31 3.83
N ASN A 221 9.90 9.46 3.84
CA ASN A 221 10.76 9.05 4.96
C ASN A 221 10.84 10.14 6.05
N ARG A 222 9.87 11.07 6.07
CA ARG A 222 9.64 12.09 7.10
C ARG A 222 8.14 12.23 7.43
N ASN A 223 7.33 11.21 7.15
CA ASN A 223 5.87 11.29 7.25
C ASN A 223 5.23 10.14 8.04
N MET A 224 6.01 9.29 8.70
CA MET A 224 5.52 8.30 9.66
C MET A 224 5.25 8.94 11.03
N GLY A 225 4.43 8.31 11.88
CA GLY A 225 3.88 8.95 13.08
C GLY A 225 4.62 8.74 14.39
N TYR A 226 5.86 8.26 14.40
CA TYR A 226 6.64 8.12 15.63
C TYR A 226 7.63 9.27 15.82
N MET A 227 7.48 9.99 16.95
CA MET A 227 8.26 11.17 17.30
C MET A 227 8.35 12.21 16.16
N TRP A 228 7.27 12.30 15.37
CA TRP A 228 7.22 13.13 14.19
C TRP A 228 7.03 14.60 14.56
N THR A 229 7.95 15.46 14.14
CA THR A 229 7.97 16.88 14.53
C THR A 229 7.49 17.82 13.42
N GLY A 230 6.72 17.32 12.46
CA GLY A 230 6.30 18.10 11.27
C GLY A 230 7.41 18.27 10.23
N GLU A 231 8.43 17.40 10.24
CA GLU A 231 9.46 17.32 9.20
C GLU A 231 8.85 16.76 7.90
N GLY A 232 9.49 16.97 6.74
CA GLY A 232 9.04 16.37 5.47
C GLY A 232 8.02 17.16 4.64
N GLY A 233 7.49 18.26 5.19
CA GLY A 233 6.64 19.19 4.45
C GLY A 233 5.13 18.98 4.61
N ASP A 234 4.71 17.95 5.33
CA ASP A 234 3.29 17.65 5.58
C ASP A 234 2.76 18.34 6.85
N THR A 235 1.44 18.30 7.04
CA THR A 235 0.72 18.90 8.18
C THR A 235 0.21 17.86 9.20
N GLU A 236 0.15 16.58 8.81
CA GLU A 236 -0.21 15.47 9.69
C GLU A 236 0.67 14.22 9.44
N ALA A 237 0.83 13.39 10.46
CA ALA A 237 1.48 12.09 10.32
C ALA A 237 0.60 11.16 9.48
N TYR A 238 1.23 10.30 8.67
CA TYR A 238 0.55 9.44 7.70
C TYR A 238 -0.33 10.24 6.72
N GLY A 239 0.01 11.51 6.46
CA GLY A 239 -0.82 12.41 5.65
C GLY A 239 -0.89 12.02 4.18
N GLN A 240 0.02 11.17 3.72
CA GLN A 240 0.08 10.68 2.35
C GLN A 240 -0.56 9.29 2.21
N PRO A 241 -1.18 8.98 1.05
CA PRO A 241 -1.78 7.66 0.84
C PRO A 241 -0.74 6.54 0.91
N GLU A 242 0.52 6.80 0.54
CA GLU A 242 1.61 5.83 0.65
C GLU A 242 1.94 5.49 2.12
N THR A 243 2.07 6.50 3.00
CA THR A 243 2.38 6.29 4.44
C THR A 243 1.21 5.72 5.21
N GLU A 244 -0.02 6.07 4.83
CA GLU A 244 -1.23 5.40 5.31
C GLU A 244 -1.24 3.91 4.92
N ALA A 245 -0.86 3.58 3.68
CA ALA A 245 -0.75 2.20 3.21
C ALA A 245 0.32 1.41 3.98
N MET A 246 1.50 2.00 4.22
CA MET A 246 2.55 1.37 5.04
C MET A 246 2.07 1.10 6.47
N TYR A 247 1.42 2.08 7.12
CA TYR A 247 0.84 1.89 8.45
C TYR A 247 -0.14 0.71 8.44
N LYS A 248 -1.09 0.70 7.50
CA LYS A 248 -2.10 -0.38 7.37
C LYS A 248 -1.47 -1.74 7.12
N TRP A 249 -0.40 -1.80 6.32
CA TRP A 249 0.33 -3.03 6.06
C TRP A 249 1.03 -3.56 7.31
N SER A 250 1.78 -2.70 8.01
CA SER A 250 2.44 -3.02 9.28
C SER A 250 1.44 -3.35 10.41
N GLN A 251 0.19 -2.95 10.25
CA GLN A 251 -0.92 -3.29 11.14
C GLN A 251 -1.62 -4.60 10.75
N ARG A 252 -1.43 -5.12 9.53
CA ARG A 252 -2.04 -6.34 9.00
C ARG A 252 -1.08 -7.53 9.14
N GLU A 253 0.20 -7.28 8.89
CA GLU A 253 1.30 -8.24 9.02
C GLU A 253 2.05 -8.03 10.33
N ASN A 254 2.63 -9.08 10.90
CA ASN A 254 3.36 -9.08 12.16
C ASN A 254 4.86 -9.23 11.93
N PHE A 255 5.44 -8.25 11.22
CA PHE A 255 6.86 -8.25 10.90
C PHE A 255 7.74 -8.33 12.16
N THR A 256 8.87 -9.02 12.06
CA THR A 256 9.87 -9.14 13.14
C THR A 256 11.13 -8.35 12.84
N LEU A 257 11.42 -8.16 11.56
CA LEU A 257 12.62 -7.50 11.06
C LEU A 257 12.34 -6.78 9.74
N GLY A 258 12.89 -5.58 9.59
CA GLY A 258 12.76 -4.74 8.39
C GLY A 258 14.10 -4.36 7.77
N LEU A 259 14.13 -4.29 6.44
CA LEU A 259 15.19 -3.64 5.66
C LEU A 259 14.58 -2.56 4.77
N THR A 260 15.13 -1.35 4.87
CA THR A 260 14.71 -0.23 4.02
C THR A 260 15.87 0.21 3.15
N TYR A 261 15.72 0.19 1.82
CA TYR A 261 16.80 0.48 0.88
C TYR A 261 16.78 1.93 0.39
N HIS A 262 17.96 2.54 0.35
CA HIS A 262 18.21 3.93 -0.01
C HIS A 262 19.52 4.10 -0.80
N THR A 263 19.72 5.31 -1.32
CA THR A 263 21.03 5.85 -1.76
C THR A 263 21.19 7.26 -1.19
N TYR A 264 22.32 7.68 -0.67
CA TYR A 264 23.62 7.87 -1.31
C TYR A 264 24.67 7.72 -0.21
N HIS A 265 25.51 6.68 -0.30
CA HIS A 265 26.69 6.32 0.52
C HIS A 265 26.61 4.89 1.10
N PRO A 266 27.57 3.97 0.90
CA PRO A 266 27.51 2.61 1.45
C PRO A 266 27.51 2.58 2.99
N ALA A 267 26.34 2.42 3.59
CA ALA A 267 26.16 2.42 5.03
C ALA A 267 25.00 1.53 5.47
N VAL A 268 25.04 1.14 6.74
CA VAL A 268 23.93 0.53 7.44
C VAL A 268 23.57 1.43 8.61
N ASN A 269 22.45 2.11 8.47
CA ASN A 269 21.90 3.04 9.44
C ASN A 269 20.92 2.31 10.36
N TYR A 270 21.12 2.42 11.67
CA TYR A 270 20.24 1.79 12.66
C TYR A 270 19.70 2.82 13.67
N ILE A 271 18.56 2.47 14.29
CA ILE A 271 17.84 3.34 15.23
C ILE A 271 18.65 3.70 16.49
N TRP A 272 18.46 4.88 17.07
CA TRP A 272 17.45 5.87 16.70
C TRP A 272 17.98 6.92 15.74
N ASN A 273 17.08 7.43 14.92
CA ASN A 273 17.34 8.57 14.08
C ASN A 273 16.96 9.90 14.75
N TYR A 274 15.94 9.90 15.61
CA TYR A 274 15.43 11.11 16.26
C TYR A 274 16.19 11.57 17.52
N THR A 275 16.92 10.67 18.20
CA THR A 275 17.51 10.91 19.54
C THR A 275 18.90 10.27 19.71
N PRO A 276 19.81 10.87 20.50
CA PRO A 276 21.11 10.27 20.82
C PRO A 276 21.05 9.18 21.91
N LYS A 277 19.89 8.99 22.55
CA LYS A 277 19.75 7.92 23.56
C LYS A 277 19.44 6.62 22.83
N ARG A 278 20.29 5.62 23.05
CA ARG A 278 20.14 4.27 22.50
C ARG A 278 18.79 3.63 22.85
N SER A 279 18.27 2.84 21.91
CA SER A 279 17.09 1.99 22.13
C SER A 279 17.35 0.90 23.18
N ALA A 280 16.28 0.38 23.77
CA ALA A 280 16.37 -0.73 24.73
C ALA A 280 17.02 -1.96 24.08
N ASP A 281 16.68 -2.23 22.81
CA ASP A 281 17.23 -3.31 22.00
C ASP A 281 18.50 -2.92 21.22
N SER A 282 19.18 -1.82 21.55
CA SER A 282 20.32 -1.32 20.76
C SER A 282 21.43 -2.34 20.51
N THR A 283 21.61 -3.33 21.39
CA THR A 283 22.58 -4.42 21.15
C THR A 283 22.10 -5.41 20.08
N MET A 284 20.79 -5.70 20.04
CA MET A 284 20.19 -6.56 19.02
C MET A 284 20.17 -5.84 17.67
N VAL A 285 19.65 -4.61 17.61
CA VAL A 285 19.60 -3.84 16.36
C VAL A 285 21.00 -3.65 15.78
N LEU A 286 22.00 -3.32 16.63
CA LEU A 286 23.40 -3.22 16.20
C LEU A 286 23.95 -4.57 15.71
N GLN A 287 23.52 -5.71 16.26
CA GLN A 287 23.89 -7.02 15.73
C GLN A 287 23.36 -7.20 14.31
N TYR A 288 22.10 -6.87 14.02
CA TYR A 288 21.55 -6.94 12.66
C TYR A 288 22.27 -5.99 11.70
N ALA A 289 22.56 -4.77 12.15
CA ALA A 289 23.29 -3.80 11.35
C ALA A 289 24.71 -4.32 10.99
N ASN A 290 25.44 -4.90 11.95
CA ASN A 290 26.74 -5.50 11.68
C ASN A 290 26.65 -6.77 10.82
N ILE A 291 25.61 -7.60 10.99
CA ILE A 291 25.41 -8.77 10.12
C ILE A 291 25.31 -8.33 8.66
N TYR A 292 24.55 -7.27 8.40
CA TYR A 292 24.47 -6.73 7.05
C TYR A 292 25.81 -6.13 6.60
N GLY A 293 26.38 -5.20 7.39
CA GLY A 293 27.58 -4.46 7.03
C GLY A 293 28.84 -5.31 6.88
N ASP A 294 29.06 -6.27 7.77
CA ASP A 294 30.21 -7.18 7.71
C ASP A 294 30.08 -8.17 6.54
N SER A 295 28.86 -8.54 6.14
CA SER A 295 28.62 -9.45 5.01
C SER A 295 29.01 -8.84 3.67
N THR A 296 29.07 -7.51 3.56
CA THR A 296 29.51 -6.85 2.32
C THR A 296 31.04 -6.83 2.17
N ALA A 297 31.79 -7.07 3.25
CA ALA A 297 33.26 -7.04 3.27
C ALA A 297 33.91 -8.09 2.34
N SER A 298 33.21 -9.17 1.99
CA SER A 298 33.73 -10.16 1.03
C SER A 298 33.86 -9.61 -0.39
N HIS A 299 33.32 -8.42 -0.65
CA HIS A 299 33.27 -7.77 -1.95
C HIS A 299 33.90 -6.36 -1.95
N GLY A 300 34.63 -5.98 -0.90
CA GLY A 300 35.26 -4.65 -0.77
C GLY A 300 35.42 -4.24 0.69
N ASP A 301 35.34 -2.94 0.95
CA ASP A 301 35.22 -2.45 2.33
C ASP A 301 33.81 -2.75 2.86
N ALA A 302 33.75 -3.15 4.14
CA ALA A 302 32.49 -3.33 4.83
C ALA A 302 31.68 -2.03 4.80
N TYR A 303 30.36 -2.14 4.71
CA TYR A 303 29.51 -0.95 4.78
C TYR A 303 29.67 -0.30 6.15
N TRP A 304 29.66 1.03 6.18
CA TRP A 304 29.79 1.75 7.44
C TRP A 304 28.53 1.59 8.28
N VAL A 305 28.64 0.94 9.44
CA VAL A 305 27.54 0.81 10.40
C VAL A 305 27.49 2.05 11.29
N THR A 306 26.31 2.70 11.37
CA THR A 306 26.13 3.95 12.13
C THR A 306 24.77 4.05 12.80
N GLU A 307 24.73 4.67 13.97
CA GLU A 307 23.48 5.08 14.62
C GLU A 307 22.97 6.35 13.91
N GLY A 308 21.68 6.39 13.58
CA GLY A 308 21.16 7.42 12.70
C GLY A 308 21.31 8.84 13.22
N TYR A 309 21.05 9.06 14.50
CA TYR A 309 21.26 10.36 15.11
C TYR A 309 22.73 10.85 15.02
N ASP A 310 23.69 9.94 15.17
CA ASP A 310 25.12 10.26 15.09
C ASP A 310 25.54 10.61 13.65
N TRP A 311 24.91 9.97 12.66
CA TRP A 311 24.97 10.41 11.26
C TRP A 311 24.27 11.75 11.11
N TYR A 312 22.95 11.82 11.05
CA TYR A 312 22.19 13.07 11.11
C TYR A 312 20.77 12.83 11.64
N ARG A 313 20.26 13.76 12.45
CA ARG A 313 18.95 13.65 13.09
C ARG A 313 17.84 13.79 12.04
N ILE A 314 16.88 12.87 12.08
CA ILE A 314 15.64 12.93 11.30
C ILE A 314 14.45 12.52 12.17
N THR A 315 13.22 12.89 11.78
CA THR A 315 11.97 12.47 12.45
C THR A 315 10.93 12.02 11.44
N GLY A 316 10.10 11.04 11.83
CA GLY A 316 9.05 10.49 10.96
C GLY A 316 9.54 9.53 9.88
N ASP A 317 10.69 8.89 10.09
CA ASP A 317 11.22 7.84 9.22
C ASP A 317 10.59 6.47 9.51
N LEU A 318 10.78 5.51 8.59
CA LEU A 318 10.26 4.16 8.75
C LEU A 318 10.97 3.38 9.88
N ASN A 319 12.29 3.52 10.06
CA ASN A 319 13.00 2.68 11.04
C ASN A 319 12.55 3.03 12.46
N ASP A 320 12.52 4.32 12.81
CA ASP A 320 12.07 4.77 14.12
C ASP A 320 10.59 4.44 14.32
N TYR A 321 9.75 4.51 13.28
CA TYR A 321 8.35 4.06 13.37
C TYR A 321 8.24 2.55 13.64
N SER A 322 8.98 1.73 12.90
CA SER A 322 8.89 0.27 12.95
C SER A 322 9.22 -0.23 14.36
N TYR A 323 10.28 0.29 14.98
CA TYR A 323 10.57 -0.03 16.37
C TYR A 323 9.64 0.71 17.33
N GLY A 324 9.41 2.01 17.09
CA GLY A 324 8.67 2.92 17.95
C GLY A 324 7.22 2.54 18.22
N ILE A 325 6.53 2.09 17.18
CA ILE A 325 5.10 1.79 17.17
C ILE A 325 4.87 0.28 17.14
N ASP A 326 5.60 -0.46 16.31
CA ASP A 326 5.34 -1.86 16.06
C ASP A 326 6.26 -2.82 16.84
N GLY A 327 7.36 -2.33 17.41
CA GLY A 327 8.35 -3.17 18.10
C GLY A 327 9.25 -3.97 17.15
N ILE A 328 9.27 -3.59 15.86
CA ILE A 328 10.03 -4.25 14.79
C ILE A 328 11.45 -3.71 14.79
N ASP A 329 12.46 -4.59 14.77
CA ASP A 329 13.84 -4.17 14.51
C ASP A 329 13.97 -3.82 13.02
N ASP A 330 14.41 -2.60 12.68
CA ASP A 330 14.54 -2.17 11.28
C ASP A 330 15.85 -1.39 11.07
N VAL A 331 16.49 -1.61 9.93
CA VAL A 331 17.71 -0.91 9.52
C VAL A 331 17.58 -0.37 8.10
N THR A 332 18.14 0.82 7.89
CA THR A 332 18.25 1.43 6.57
C THR A 332 19.58 1.05 5.92
N ILE A 333 19.51 0.54 4.69
CA ILE A 333 20.65 0.17 3.87
C ILE A 333 20.85 1.22 2.79
N GLU A 334 21.95 1.94 2.88
CA GLU A 334 22.38 2.89 1.85
C GLU A 334 23.35 2.16 0.92
N LEU A 335 22.97 2.02 -0.35
CA LEU A 335 23.54 0.97 -1.21
C LEU A 335 24.91 1.30 -1.82
N CYS A 336 25.12 2.51 -2.32
CA CYS A 336 26.24 2.78 -3.22
C CYS A 336 26.84 4.18 -3.05
N HIS A 337 28.08 4.38 -3.51
CA HIS A 337 28.81 5.66 -3.46
C HIS A 337 28.32 6.69 -4.48
N GLU A 338 27.51 6.27 -5.45
CA GLU A 338 26.88 7.13 -6.45
C GLU A 338 25.37 7.18 -6.20
N TYR A 339 24.73 8.25 -6.69
CA TYR A 339 23.28 8.41 -6.58
C TYR A 339 22.56 7.38 -7.45
N VAL A 340 23.02 7.26 -8.70
CA VAL A 340 22.63 6.20 -9.64
C VAL A 340 23.91 5.72 -10.34
N PRO A 341 24.44 4.52 -10.05
CA PRO A 341 25.56 3.97 -10.81
C PRO A 341 25.16 3.62 -12.26
N ASN A 342 26.14 3.40 -13.14
CA ASN A 342 25.84 2.88 -14.48
C ASN A 342 25.36 1.41 -14.38
N ALA A 343 24.31 1.05 -15.14
CA ALA A 343 23.79 -0.31 -15.12
C ALA A 343 24.80 -1.36 -15.60
N ILE A 344 25.70 -0.98 -16.53
CA ILE A 344 26.79 -1.81 -17.06
C ILE A 344 28.08 -0.99 -17.18
N ASP A 345 29.23 -1.65 -17.04
CA ASP A 345 30.54 -1.05 -17.25
C ASP A 345 30.75 -0.68 -18.73
N THR A 346 30.75 0.62 -19.02
CA THR A 346 31.46 1.15 -20.19
C THR A 346 32.60 2.04 -19.72
N ILE A 347 33.79 1.44 -19.60
CA ILE A 347 35.11 2.08 -19.50
C ILE A 347 35.56 2.33 -18.06
N VAL A 348 36.58 1.56 -17.67
CA VAL A 348 37.57 1.87 -16.64
C VAL A 348 38.07 3.31 -16.83
N ASN A 349 37.51 4.28 -16.10
CA ASN A 349 38.02 5.64 -16.07
C ASN A 349 39.32 5.62 -15.24
N PRO A 350 40.50 5.88 -15.83
CA PRO A 350 41.76 5.70 -15.12
C PRO A 350 42.09 6.80 -14.10
N ASN A 351 41.20 7.78 -13.85
CA ASN A 351 41.38 8.80 -12.80
C ASN A 351 40.05 9.44 -12.34
N PRO A 352 39.31 8.84 -11.38
CA PRO A 352 38.42 9.59 -10.49
C PRO A 352 39.25 10.31 -9.41
N PRO A 353 38.78 11.45 -8.85
CA PRO A 353 39.45 12.14 -7.74
C PRO A 353 39.41 11.38 -6.39
N TYR A 354 38.82 10.18 -6.37
CA TYR A 354 38.79 9.27 -5.22
C TYR A 354 39.39 7.93 -5.64
N ASP A 355 40.43 7.50 -4.93
CA ASP A 355 41.14 6.23 -5.10
C ASP A 355 40.19 5.04 -4.84
N THR A 356 39.46 4.58 -5.85
CA THR A 356 38.63 3.37 -5.76
C THR A 356 38.74 2.54 -7.04
N THR A 357 39.17 1.29 -6.86
CA THR A 357 39.37 0.28 -7.91
C THR A 357 38.11 -0.58 -8.12
N TYR A 358 36.93 -0.08 -7.74
CA TYR A 358 35.69 -0.85 -7.65
C TYR A 358 34.68 -0.37 -8.69
N ILE A 359 34.31 -1.28 -9.59
CA ILE A 359 33.29 -1.07 -10.61
C ILE A 359 31.94 -1.44 -9.97
N TYR A 360 31.07 -0.46 -9.75
CA TYR A 360 29.72 -0.67 -9.20
C TYR A 360 28.69 -0.63 -10.34
N ASN A 361 28.38 -1.79 -10.92
CA ASN A 361 27.20 -1.98 -11.75
C ASN A 361 26.12 -2.74 -10.97
N LEU A 362 24.90 -2.87 -11.51
CA LEU A 362 23.78 -3.51 -10.80
C LEU A 362 24.05 -4.96 -10.40
N ASP A 363 24.71 -5.73 -11.28
CA ASP A 363 25.22 -7.09 -10.97
C ASP A 363 26.11 -7.10 -9.72
N THR A 364 27.14 -6.27 -9.71
CA THR A 364 28.11 -6.23 -8.61
C THR A 364 27.43 -5.77 -7.33
N LEU A 365 26.54 -4.78 -7.42
CA LEU A 365 25.78 -4.29 -6.27
C LEU A 365 24.87 -5.37 -5.69
N PHE A 366 24.20 -6.16 -6.52
CA PHE A 366 23.42 -7.31 -6.06
C PHE A 366 24.30 -8.38 -5.43
N LEU A 367 25.43 -8.74 -6.03
CA LEU A 367 26.35 -9.72 -5.45
C LEU A 367 26.89 -9.30 -4.08
N ILE A 368 27.21 -8.01 -3.90
CA ILE A 368 27.61 -7.42 -2.62
C ILE A 368 26.51 -7.61 -1.56
N ASN A 369 25.25 -7.31 -1.91
CA ASN A 369 24.15 -7.24 -0.96
C ASN A 369 23.41 -8.57 -0.75
N ARG A 370 23.42 -9.48 -1.72
CA ARG A 370 22.68 -10.76 -1.67
C ARG A 370 23.03 -11.59 -0.44
N GLY A 371 24.33 -11.73 -0.14
CA GLY A 371 24.79 -12.48 1.04
C GLY A 371 24.29 -11.86 2.35
N ALA A 372 24.32 -10.52 2.42
CA ALA A 372 23.83 -9.77 3.57
C ALA A 372 22.31 -9.94 3.76
N ILE A 373 21.53 -9.82 2.68
CA ILE A 373 20.08 -10.02 2.71
C ILE A 373 19.72 -11.41 3.22
N LEU A 374 20.35 -12.46 2.67
CA LEU A 374 20.11 -13.84 3.06
C LEU A 374 20.50 -14.12 4.53
N ALA A 375 21.58 -13.49 5.02
CA ALA A 375 21.98 -13.59 6.41
C ALA A 375 20.94 -12.93 7.34
N THR A 376 20.40 -11.78 6.93
CA THR A 376 19.35 -11.08 7.67
C THR A 376 18.03 -11.85 7.66
N ILE A 377 17.60 -12.41 6.52
CA ILE A 377 16.40 -13.28 6.43
C ILE A 377 16.52 -14.46 7.40
N ASN A 378 17.66 -15.13 7.43
CA ASN A 378 17.88 -16.21 8.39
C ASN A 378 17.73 -15.74 9.85
N LYS A 379 18.18 -14.53 10.14
CA LYS A 379 18.22 -13.95 11.49
C LYS A 379 16.87 -13.45 12.01
N SER A 380 15.91 -13.17 11.13
CA SER A 380 14.54 -12.77 11.50
C SER A 380 13.81 -13.77 12.43
N GLY A 381 14.20 -15.05 12.42
CA GLY A 381 13.64 -16.10 13.28
C GLY A 381 14.38 -16.33 14.60
N GLN A 382 15.38 -15.51 14.95
CA GLN A 382 16.13 -15.63 16.19
C GLN A 382 15.32 -15.07 17.38
N GLY A 383 15.34 -15.74 18.53
CA GLY A 383 14.75 -15.23 19.77
C GLY A 383 13.74 -16.19 20.39
N ILE A 384 12.58 -15.69 20.79
CA ILE A 384 11.44 -16.52 21.24
C ILE A 384 10.24 -16.33 20.33
N HIS A 385 9.43 -17.37 20.19
CA HIS A 385 8.18 -17.33 19.44
C HIS A 385 7.18 -18.38 19.94
N GLY A 386 5.92 -18.30 19.55
CA GLY A 386 4.89 -19.28 19.90
C GLY A 386 3.50 -18.67 19.95
N TYR A 387 2.52 -19.42 20.48
CA TYR A 387 1.13 -18.95 20.57
C TYR A 387 0.76 -18.44 21.96
N ILE A 388 -0.07 -17.40 22.00
CA ILE A 388 -0.71 -16.93 23.22
C ILE A 388 -2.16 -17.42 23.23
N THR A 389 -2.55 -18.13 24.29
CA THR A 389 -3.87 -18.79 24.37
C THR A 389 -4.58 -18.54 25.70
N ASP A 390 -5.89 -18.66 25.69
CA ASP A 390 -6.71 -18.61 26.89
C ASP A 390 -6.65 -19.96 27.64
N SER A 391 -6.19 -19.92 28.88
CA SER A 391 -6.07 -21.10 29.76
C SER A 391 -7.37 -21.85 30.08
N THR A 392 -8.54 -21.28 29.76
CA THR A 392 -9.85 -21.88 30.06
C THR A 392 -10.50 -22.57 28.87
N ASN A 393 -10.33 -22.02 27.66
CA ASN A 393 -10.97 -22.52 26.44
C ASN A 393 -9.96 -22.93 25.34
N GLY A 394 -8.68 -22.55 25.47
CA GLY A 394 -7.61 -22.87 24.53
C GLY A 394 -7.59 -22.03 23.25
N ASN A 395 -8.45 -21.02 23.12
CA ASN A 395 -8.50 -20.14 21.96
C ASN A 395 -7.27 -19.22 21.92
N SER A 396 -6.82 -18.87 20.72
CA SER A 396 -5.78 -17.86 20.53
C SER A 396 -6.22 -16.49 21.07
N ILE A 397 -5.28 -15.80 21.70
CA ILE A 397 -5.44 -14.42 22.17
C ILE A 397 -4.64 -13.53 21.20
N VAL A 398 -5.37 -12.69 20.48
CA VAL A 398 -4.80 -11.62 19.64
C VAL A 398 -4.66 -10.33 20.45
N GLU A 399 -3.89 -9.36 19.94
CA GLU A 399 -3.64 -8.08 20.61
C GLU A 399 -2.96 -8.24 22.00
N ALA A 400 -2.12 -9.26 22.15
CA ALA A 400 -1.28 -9.42 23.32
C ALA A 400 0.01 -8.60 23.20
N VAL A 401 0.56 -8.22 24.34
CA VAL A 401 1.81 -7.46 24.47
C VAL A 401 2.84 -8.33 25.19
N ILE A 402 4.03 -8.40 24.61
CA ILE A 402 5.17 -9.17 25.12
C ILE A 402 6.28 -8.20 25.49
N ASN A 403 6.75 -8.28 26.73
CA ASN A 403 7.84 -7.49 27.28
C ASN A 403 8.91 -8.40 27.89
N ILE A 404 10.15 -7.92 27.92
CA ILE A 404 11.26 -8.63 28.55
C ILE A 404 11.78 -7.77 29.69
N GLN A 405 11.79 -8.29 30.92
CA GLN A 405 12.28 -7.50 32.07
C GLN A 405 13.72 -7.03 31.85
N GLY A 406 13.93 -5.71 31.89
CA GLY A 406 15.23 -5.08 31.66
C GLY A 406 15.55 -4.75 30.20
N ILE A 407 14.63 -5.06 29.27
CA ILE A 407 14.62 -4.58 27.90
C ILE A 407 13.24 -3.95 27.67
N ASP A 408 13.10 -2.71 28.13
CA ASP A 408 11.81 -2.03 28.21
C ASP A 408 11.37 -1.50 26.83
N TRP A 409 10.99 -2.44 25.95
CA TRP A 409 10.29 -2.22 24.69
C TRP A 409 9.40 -3.40 24.34
N TYR A 410 8.25 -3.11 23.76
CA TYR A 410 7.19 -4.11 23.57
C TYR A 410 7.17 -4.63 22.13
N VAL A 411 6.80 -5.90 21.99
CA VAL A 411 6.34 -6.48 20.73
C VAL A 411 4.92 -7.02 20.93
N PHE A 412 4.24 -7.29 19.83
CA PHE A 412 2.82 -7.64 19.84
C PHE A 412 2.60 -9.02 19.21
N SER A 413 1.53 -9.69 19.60
CA SER A 413 1.08 -10.88 18.89
C SER A 413 0.46 -10.50 17.54
N ASP A 414 0.51 -11.42 16.60
CA ASP A 414 -0.27 -11.35 15.36
C ASP A 414 -1.76 -11.17 15.69
N ARG A 415 -2.43 -10.39 14.84
CA ARG A 415 -3.80 -9.91 15.06
C ARG A 415 -4.87 -10.86 14.55
N GLU A 416 -4.48 -11.86 13.77
CA GLU A 416 -5.34 -12.90 13.23
C GLU A 416 -5.13 -14.22 13.98
N THR A 417 -3.87 -14.62 14.19
CA THR A 417 -3.51 -15.96 14.68
C THR A 417 -3.12 -15.99 16.15
N GLY A 418 -2.65 -14.88 16.73
CA GLY A 418 -2.23 -14.77 18.13
C GLY A 418 -0.88 -15.42 18.44
N ASP A 419 -0.11 -15.83 17.42
CA ASP A 419 1.31 -16.13 17.58
C ASP A 419 2.12 -14.84 17.74
N TYR A 420 3.36 -14.96 18.19
CA TYR A 420 4.23 -13.81 18.43
C TYR A 420 5.69 -14.18 18.17
N PHE A 421 6.48 -13.16 17.88
CA PHE A 421 7.93 -13.26 17.76
C PHE A 421 8.59 -12.13 18.53
N ARG A 422 9.59 -12.46 19.35
CA ARG A 422 10.42 -11.47 20.05
C ARG A 422 11.90 -11.75 19.77
N PRO A 423 12.55 -10.93 18.92
CA PRO A 423 13.98 -10.99 18.69
C PRO A 423 14.78 -10.90 19.99
N LEU A 424 15.62 -11.89 20.27
CA LEU A 424 16.49 -11.91 21.46
C LEU A 424 17.86 -12.52 21.16
N LEU A 425 18.89 -11.97 21.80
CA LEU A 425 20.23 -12.55 21.79
C LEU A 425 20.26 -13.83 22.64
N PRO A 426 21.27 -14.69 22.47
CA PRO A 426 21.43 -15.86 23.33
C PRO A 426 21.57 -15.45 24.80
N GLY A 427 20.73 -16.01 25.66
CA GLY A 427 20.64 -15.59 27.06
C GLY A 427 19.50 -16.24 27.81
N THR A 428 19.38 -15.89 29.09
CA THR A 428 18.26 -16.31 29.94
C THR A 428 17.45 -15.09 30.33
N TYR A 429 16.15 -15.13 30.07
CA TYR A 429 15.25 -13.98 30.20
C TYR A 429 14.09 -14.25 31.17
N THR A 430 13.50 -13.16 31.65
CA THR A 430 12.18 -13.16 32.28
C THR A 430 11.21 -12.46 31.33
N VAL A 431 10.23 -13.20 30.84
CA VAL A 431 9.23 -12.73 29.89
C VAL A 431 7.96 -12.32 30.64
N GLU A 432 7.43 -11.15 30.34
CA GLU A 432 6.12 -10.69 30.78
C GLU A 432 5.16 -10.64 29.59
N VAL A 433 3.95 -11.17 29.75
CA VAL A 433 2.92 -11.13 28.73
C VAL A 433 1.61 -10.71 29.33
N TRP A 434 0.89 -9.82 28.65
CA TRP A 434 -0.46 -9.42 29.01
C TRP A 434 -1.31 -9.16 27.77
N ALA A 435 -2.62 -9.13 27.97
CA ALA A 435 -3.59 -8.74 26.96
C ALA A 435 -4.81 -8.15 27.69
N ASN A 436 -5.57 -7.29 27.03
CA ASN A 436 -6.79 -6.76 27.60
C ASN A 436 -7.80 -7.88 27.87
N GLY A 437 -8.42 -7.86 29.06
CA GLY A 437 -9.26 -8.96 29.54
C GLY A 437 -8.49 -10.18 30.08
N TYR A 438 -7.17 -10.08 30.29
CA TYR A 438 -6.34 -11.16 30.81
C TYR A 438 -5.34 -10.70 31.87
N LYS A 439 -4.96 -11.60 32.77
CA LYS A 439 -3.96 -11.34 33.80
C LYS A 439 -2.56 -11.37 33.20
N LYS A 440 -1.73 -10.40 33.56
CA LYS A 440 -0.29 -10.42 33.28
C LYS A 440 0.33 -11.71 33.81
N LYS A 441 1.11 -12.38 32.98
CA LYS A 441 1.89 -13.58 33.33
C LYS A 441 3.38 -13.28 33.23
N ILE A 442 4.14 -13.78 34.20
CA ILE A 442 5.61 -13.64 34.26
C ILE A 442 6.23 -15.04 34.19
N ILE A 443 7.16 -15.24 33.27
CA ILE A 443 7.84 -16.51 33.02
C ILE A 443 9.34 -16.28 33.13
N SER A 444 9.96 -16.78 34.20
CA SER A 444 11.40 -16.67 34.42
C SER A 444 12.16 -17.89 33.90
N GLY A 445 13.42 -17.68 33.51
CA GLY A 445 14.31 -18.77 33.12
C GLY A 445 14.14 -19.25 31.68
N VAL A 446 13.59 -18.40 30.81
CA VAL A 446 13.44 -18.68 29.38
C VAL A 446 14.80 -18.60 28.71
N ASN A 447 15.28 -19.71 28.16
CA ASN A 447 16.61 -19.79 27.55
C ASN A 447 16.53 -19.62 26.04
N VAL A 448 17.15 -18.57 25.53
CA VAL A 448 17.33 -18.30 24.10
C VAL A 448 18.69 -18.84 23.67
N VAL A 449 18.69 -19.62 22.60
CA VAL A 449 19.89 -20.21 22.00
C VAL A 449 20.32 -19.41 20.77
N SER A 450 21.58 -19.54 20.36
CA SER A 450 22.08 -18.91 19.14
C SER A 450 21.47 -19.51 17.88
N ASP A 451 21.13 -18.64 16.94
CA ASP A 451 20.77 -19.00 15.56
C ASP A 451 19.53 -19.90 15.42
N SER A 452 18.60 -19.84 16.38
CA SER A 452 17.28 -20.47 16.24
C SER A 452 16.20 -19.75 17.08
N GLY A 453 14.93 -20.01 16.76
CA GLY A 453 13.79 -19.61 17.58
C GLY A 453 13.56 -20.59 18.74
N THR A 454 13.50 -20.10 19.97
CA THR A 454 13.04 -20.88 21.12
C THR A 454 11.52 -20.80 21.18
N LYS A 455 10.83 -21.92 20.89
CA LYS A 455 9.38 -22.00 21.03
C LYS A 455 8.94 -21.88 22.50
N LEU A 456 7.98 -21.01 22.76
CA LEU A 456 7.40 -20.70 24.06
C LEU A 456 5.90 -20.39 23.89
N ASP A 457 5.05 -21.40 24.06
CA ASP A 457 3.59 -21.20 24.09
C ASP A 457 3.15 -20.69 25.48
N ILE A 458 2.24 -19.72 25.50
CA ILE A 458 1.88 -18.97 26.72
C ILE A 458 0.36 -18.96 26.93
N GLU A 459 -0.08 -19.62 27.99
CA GLU A 459 -1.49 -19.55 28.41
C GLU A 459 -1.74 -18.39 29.39
N LEU A 460 -2.69 -17.50 29.10
CA LEU A 460 -3.14 -16.42 30.00
C LEU A 460 -4.47 -16.76 30.68
N SER A 461 -4.64 -16.28 31.91
CA SER A 461 -5.88 -16.43 32.68
C SER A 461 -6.78 -15.22 32.48
N PRO A 462 -8.10 -15.38 32.27
CA PRO A 462 -9.01 -14.26 32.12
C PRO A 462 -8.97 -13.27 33.30
N ASP A 463 -9.22 -12.00 33.00
CA ASP A 463 -9.35 -10.87 33.91
C ASP A 463 -10.46 -9.89 33.43
N SER A 464 -10.72 -8.83 34.19
CA SER A 464 -11.78 -7.86 33.88
C SER A 464 -11.29 -6.47 33.47
N ASN A 465 -9.98 -6.27 33.31
CA ASN A 465 -9.41 -4.94 33.09
C ASN A 465 -8.96 -4.75 31.64
N TYR A 466 -9.11 -3.53 31.12
CA TYR A 466 -8.79 -3.19 29.74
C TYR A 466 -8.14 -1.81 29.72
N TYR A 467 -6.97 -1.74 29.11
CA TYR A 467 -6.12 -0.56 29.05
C TYR A 467 -5.81 -0.18 27.60
N GLY A 468 -5.03 0.88 27.38
CA GLY A 468 -4.42 1.14 26.08
C GLY A 468 -3.65 -0.08 25.59
N TYR A 469 -3.82 -0.45 24.31
CA TYR A 469 -3.19 -1.63 23.74
C TYR A 469 -1.90 -1.29 23.00
N LYS A 470 -1.96 -0.34 22.05
CA LYS A 470 -0.83 -0.02 21.18
C LYS A 470 -0.77 1.47 20.87
N LEU A 471 0.43 2.03 20.79
CA LEU A 471 0.65 3.39 20.32
C LEU A 471 0.38 3.46 18.81
N VAL A 472 -0.09 4.61 18.31
CA VAL A 472 -0.35 4.82 16.88
C VAL A 472 0.39 6.05 16.36
N GLU A 473 0.41 7.11 17.14
CA GLU A 473 1.12 8.34 16.83
C GLU A 473 1.71 8.89 18.13
N ALA A 474 2.93 9.41 18.04
CA ALA A 474 3.54 10.22 19.07
C ALA A 474 4.21 11.43 18.42
N ASN A 475 3.78 12.62 18.82
CA ASN A 475 4.44 13.87 18.46
C ASN A 475 4.73 14.62 19.75
N ILE A 476 5.96 14.44 20.24
CA ILE A 476 6.45 15.00 21.50
C ILE A 476 7.66 15.86 21.13
N ASP A 477 7.49 17.18 21.17
CA ASP A 477 8.53 18.14 20.77
C ASP A 477 9.76 18.01 21.70
N ASN A 478 10.92 17.75 21.10
CA ASN A 478 12.20 17.61 21.79
C ASN A 478 13.29 18.57 21.27
N THR A 479 12.90 19.59 20.49
CA THR A 479 13.79 20.33 19.58
C THR A 479 14.93 21.12 20.24
N TYR A 480 14.98 21.28 21.57
CA TYR A 480 16.00 22.15 22.21
C TYR A 480 16.67 21.63 23.50
N THR A 481 16.35 20.42 23.99
CA THR A 481 16.97 19.84 25.20
C THR A 481 17.58 18.47 24.90
N PRO A 482 18.93 18.32 24.85
CA PRO A 482 19.63 17.05 24.57
C PRO A 482 19.53 15.99 25.69
N ILE A 483 18.57 16.11 26.58
CA ILE A 483 18.40 15.30 27.80
C ILE A 483 16.86 15.17 27.92
N ILE A 484 16.17 14.04 28.09
CA ILE A 484 16.51 12.81 28.83
C ILE A 484 15.75 11.55 28.31
N ASN A 485 14.73 11.67 27.46
CA ASN A 485 13.81 10.54 27.25
C ASN A 485 13.77 10.09 25.79
N ALA A 486 14.59 9.07 25.45
CA ALA A 486 14.12 8.08 24.48
C ALA A 486 12.84 7.53 25.09
N PHE A 487 11.76 7.82 24.40
CA PHE A 487 10.40 7.59 24.84
C PHE A 487 10.13 6.09 24.72
N THR A 488 10.04 5.36 25.83
CA THR A 488 9.47 4.01 25.77
C THR A 488 7.96 4.15 25.66
N PRO A 489 7.26 3.35 24.83
CA PRO A 489 5.80 3.37 24.70
C PRO A 489 5.11 2.81 25.96
N TRP A 490 5.36 3.45 27.11
CA TRP A 490 4.62 3.31 28.34
C TRP A 490 3.17 3.82 28.14
N ALA A 491 2.30 3.64 29.13
CA ALA A 491 0.85 3.86 29.04
C ALA A 491 0.02 2.83 28.23
N LEU A 492 0.62 1.68 27.88
CA LEU A 492 -0.05 0.55 27.21
C LEU A 492 -0.47 -0.59 28.17
N TRP A 493 -0.58 -0.28 29.47
CA TRP A 493 -1.05 -1.21 30.49
C TRP A 493 -1.66 -0.47 31.69
N ALA A 494 -1.99 -1.21 32.75
CA ALA A 494 -2.40 -0.67 34.04
C ALA A 494 -1.37 0.33 34.58
N PRO A 495 -1.82 1.35 35.35
CA PRO A 495 -0.94 2.33 35.98
C PRO A 495 0.18 1.64 36.78
N ASP A 496 1.42 1.92 36.43
CA ASP A 496 2.60 1.33 37.06
C ASP A 496 3.64 2.37 37.49
N GLY A 497 3.34 3.65 37.25
CA GLY A 497 4.19 4.79 37.57
C GLY A 497 5.27 5.05 36.54
N GLN A 498 5.29 4.33 35.41
CA GLN A 498 6.09 4.67 34.24
C GLN A 498 5.22 5.46 33.26
N PHE A 499 5.63 6.69 32.98
CA PHE A 499 4.77 7.64 32.28
C PHE A 499 5.48 8.31 31.11
N VAL A 500 4.65 8.77 30.18
CA VAL A 500 5.02 9.41 28.94
C VAL A 500 4.88 10.92 29.09
N PRO A 501 5.98 11.69 29.09
CA PRO A 501 5.91 13.14 29.08
C PRO A 501 5.52 13.62 27.70
N LEU A 502 4.32 14.21 27.58
CA LEU A 502 3.89 14.80 26.31
C LEU A 502 4.60 16.11 25.98
N ASN A 503 5.24 16.75 26.97
CA ASN A 503 5.80 18.10 26.83
C ASN A 503 4.75 19.12 26.33
N ASN A 504 5.19 20.35 26.11
CA ASN A 504 4.31 21.46 25.72
C ASN A 504 3.72 21.26 24.30
N ASN A 505 2.40 21.07 24.23
CA ASN A 505 1.60 20.79 23.01
C ASN A 505 1.88 19.44 22.33
N GLY A 506 2.56 18.50 23.00
CA GLY A 506 2.70 17.17 22.43
C GLY A 506 1.38 16.40 22.45
N LEU A 507 1.34 15.34 21.66
CA LEU A 507 0.19 14.47 21.57
C LEU A 507 0.63 13.02 21.40
N ILE A 508 -0.28 12.14 21.81
CA ILE A 508 -0.23 10.73 21.48
C ILE A 508 -1.60 10.25 21.03
N VAL A 509 -1.60 9.19 20.21
CA VAL A 509 -2.78 8.43 19.84
C VAL A 509 -2.57 6.99 20.26
N ILE A 510 -3.48 6.46 21.07
CA ILE A 510 -3.47 5.07 21.55
C ILE A 510 -4.64 4.32 20.92
N ASP A 511 -4.36 3.16 20.33
CA ASP A 511 -5.34 2.15 19.97
C ASP A 511 -5.72 1.36 21.23
N MET A 512 -7.02 1.30 21.54
CA MET A 512 -7.54 0.49 22.64
C MET A 512 -7.65 -1.00 22.25
N GLY A 513 -7.51 -1.32 20.97
CA GLY A 513 -7.67 -2.67 20.43
C GLY A 513 -9.12 -2.97 20.06
N ASN A 514 -9.29 -3.87 19.09
CA ASN A 514 -10.59 -4.37 18.64
C ASN A 514 -11.38 -4.98 19.81
N ASN A 515 -10.68 -5.65 20.71
CA ASN A 515 -11.30 -6.34 21.85
C ASN A 515 -11.63 -5.40 23.02
N SER A 516 -11.22 -4.14 22.96
CA SER A 516 -11.30 -3.20 24.10
C SER A 516 -11.82 -1.82 23.71
N THR A 517 -12.55 -1.76 22.61
CA THR A 517 -13.18 -0.53 22.12
C THR A 517 -14.02 0.12 23.23
N VAL A 518 -13.88 1.43 23.39
CA VAL A 518 -14.53 2.21 24.44
C VAL A 518 -15.99 2.41 24.08
N THR A 519 -16.91 2.01 24.95
CA THR A 519 -18.37 2.14 24.74
C THR A 519 -19.07 3.00 25.78
N ASN A 520 -18.45 3.23 26.94
CA ASN A 520 -19.01 4.03 28.02
C ASN A 520 -18.10 5.22 28.36
N GLY A 521 -16.87 4.95 28.81
CA GLY A 521 -15.91 6.00 29.13
C GLY A 521 -14.50 5.47 29.31
N ILE A 522 -13.57 6.37 29.65
CA ILE A 522 -12.20 6.04 30.00
C ILE A 522 -11.76 6.79 31.24
N THR A 523 -10.80 6.24 31.97
CA THR A 523 -9.99 6.97 32.94
C THR A 523 -8.60 7.17 32.36
N VAL A 524 -8.14 8.41 32.31
CA VAL A 524 -6.76 8.76 31.96
C VAL A 524 -5.99 8.96 33.25
N TYR A 525 -4.86 8.29 33.41
CA TYR A 525 -4.01 8.34 34.59
C TYR A 525 -2.79 9.24 34.35
N GLU A 526 -2.54 10.14 35.30
CA GLU A 526 -1.38 11.05 35.33
C GLU A 526 -0.21 10.37 36.04
N GLY A 527 0.99 10.49 35.47
CA GLY A 527 2.24 10.07 36.05
C GLY A 527 2.65 10.91 37.26
N ALA A 528 3.26 10.28 38.26
CA ALA A 528 3.68 10.99 39.47
C ALA A 528 5.09 11.58 39.32
N ASP A 529 5.21 12.72 38.64
CA ASP A 529 6.47 13.47 38.46
C ASP A 529 6.75 14.50 39.59
N GLY A 530 5.75 14.76 40.43
CA GLY A 530 5.80 15.75 41.50
C GLY A 530 5.23 17.12 41.14
N THR A 531 4.70 17.30 39.92
CA THR A 531 3.91 18.46 39.53
C THR A 531 2.41 18.12 39.57
N PRO A 532 1.64 18.70 40.50
CA PRO A 532 0.22 18.42 40.55
C PRO A 532 -0.53 19.29 39.53
N ASN A 533 -1.33 18.63 38.71
CA ASN A 533 -2.39 19.21 37.88
C ASN A 533 -1.97 19.72 36.49
N GLU A 534 -1.48 18.85 35.62
CA GLU A 534 -1.23 19.19 34.21
C GLU A 534 -2.48 19.04 33.34
N SER A 535 -2.73 20.01 32.45
CA SER A 535 -3.97 20.06 31.64
C SER A 535 -3.82 19.43 30.26
N TYR A 536 -4.85 18.70 29.83
CA TYR A 536 -4.89 17.99 28.55
C TYR A 536 -6.31 17.92 27.98
N SER A 537 -6.39 17.63 26.69
CA SER A 537 -7.63 17.40 25.94
C SER A 537 -7.71 15.95 25.47
N VAL A 538 -8.88 15.34 25.56
CA VAL A 538 -9.15 13.95 25.19
C VAL A 538 -10.10 13.91 24.01
N TYR A 539 -9.70 13.22 22.95
CA TYR A 539 -10.52 12.99 21.76
C TYR A 539 -10.69 11.50 21.49
N GLY A 540 -11.86 11.12 20.97
CA GLY A 540 -12.17 9.77 20.51
C GLY A 540 -12.42 9.72 19.01
N GLY A 541 -12.03 8.62 18.39
CA GLY A 541 -12.28 8.33 16.98
C GLY A 541 -12.34 6.83 16.69
N ASN A 542 -12.86 6.49 15.51
CA ASN A 542 -12.97 5.10 15.03
C ASN A 542 -12.01 4.78 13.88
N TYR A 543 -11.26 5.78 13.42
CA TYR A 543 -10.18 5.64 12.47
C TYR A 543 -8.94 6.33 13.04
N PHE A 544 -7.77 5.76 12.79
CA PHE A 544 -6.53 6.12 13.49
C PHE A 544 -6.04 7.55 13.19
N LYS A 545 -6.51 8.16 12.10
CA LYS A 545 -6.29 9.57 11.74
C LYS A 545 -7.45 10.50 12.13
N GLY A 546 -8.53 9.98 12.70
CA GLY A 546 -9.78 10.72 12.94
C GLY A 546 -10.86 10.45 11.88
N PRO A 547 -11.95 11.23 11.83
CA PRO A 547 -12.17 12.49 12.51
C PRO A 547 -12.18 12.33 14.03
N TRP A 548 -11.63 13.33 14.71
CA TRP A 548 -11.50 13.36 16.17
C TRP A 548 -12.69 14.10 16.78
N THR A 549 -13.40 13.44 17.70
CA THR A 549 -14.48 14.08 18.49
C THR A 549 -13.95 14.38 19.88
N LEU A 550 -14.08 15.63 20.33
CA LEU A 550 -13.70 16.01 21.69
C LEU A 550 -14.61 15.28 22.70
N ILE A 551 -14.00 14.48 23.57
CA ILE A 551 -14.68 13.83 24.69
C ILE A 551 -14.71 14.80 25.89
N GLY A 552 -13.60 15.48 26.15
CA GLY A 552 -13.52 16.49 27.20
C GLY A 552 -12.11 17.03 27.42
N ASN A 553 -12.02 18.04 28.28
CA ASN A 553 -10.76 18.59 28.77
C ASN A 553 -10.63 18.20 30.25
N GLY A 554 -9.44 17.79 30.65
CA GLY A 554 -9.19 17.40 32.02
C GLY A 554 -7.85 17.85 32.54
N ASN A 555 -7.63 17.48 33.79
CA ASN A 555 -6.42 17.81 34.51
C ASN A 555 -6.12 16.69 35.51
N GLY A 556 -4.89 16.20 35.48
CA GLY A 556 -4.42 15.04 36.23
C GLY A 556 -5.21 13.77 35.95
N THR A 557 -5.24 12.84 36.90
CA THR A 557 -6.02 11.60 36.75
C THR A 557 -7.52 11.90 36.73
N GLN A 558 -8.19 11.63 35.60
CA GLN A 558 -9.59 11.99 35.41
C GLN A 558 -10.34 11.00 34.50
N SER A 559 -11.63 10.80 34.78
CA SER A 559 -12.54 10.00 33.96
C SER A 559 -13.37 10.85 32.99
N PHE A 560 -13.61 10.30 31.80
CA PHE A 560 -14.35 10.90 30.70
C PHE A 560 -15.37 9.91 30.15
N TYR A 561 -16.54 10.39 29.71
CA TYR A 561 -17.63 9.53 29.23
C TYR A 561 -18.03 9.93 27.83
N LEU A 562 -18.36 8.94 26.99
CA LEU A 562 -18.83 9.16 25.63
C LEU A 562 -20.25 9.75 25.60
N SER A 563 -20.99 9.67 26.70
CA SER A 563 -22.36 10.20 26.80
C SER A 563 -22.39 11.70 26.46
N GLY A 564 -23.16 12.06 25.43
CA GLY A 564 -23.33 13.45 24.98
C GLY A 564 -22.30 13.91 23.93
N THR A 565 -21.32 13.09 23.56
CA THR A 565 -20.34 13.40 22.50
C THR A 565 -20.87 13.12 21.08
N GLY A 566 -21.85 12.22 20.96
CA GLY A 566 -22.33 11.71 19.67
C GLY A 566 -21.62 10.43 19.21
N LEU A 567 -20.55 10.00 19.89
CA LEU A 567 -19.90 8.72 19.65
C LEU A 567 -20.68 7.58 20.33
N SER A 568 -21.02 6.53 19.58
CA SER A 568 -21.51 5.26 20.13
C SER A 568 -20.39 4.41 20.70
N TYR A 569 -19.19 4.55 20.15
CA TYR A 569 -17.96 3.93 20.63
C TYR A 569 -16.74 4.71 20.11
N ALA A 570 -15.56 4.46 20.69
CA ALA A 570 -14.27 4.97 20.24
C ALA A 570 -13.21 3.85 20.33
N ARG A 571 -12.48 3.59 19.24
CA ARG A 571 -11.33 2.66 19.24
C ARG A 571 -10.02 3.38 19.54
N TYR A 572 -9.84 4.56 18.97
CA TYR A 572 -8.62 5.36 19.11
C TYR A 572 -8.86 6.53 20.04
N ILE A 573 -7.95 6.69 21.01
CA ILE A 573 -7.97 7.80 21.97
C ILE A 573 -6.76 8.69 21.69
N LYS A 574 -7.02 9.96 21.39
CA LYS A 574 -5.99 10.99 21.20
C LYS A 574 -5.94 11.88 22.42
N ILE A 575 -4.75 11.99 23.01
CA ILE A 575 -4.46 12.88 24.15
C ILE A 575 -3.57 13.99 23.64
N VAL A 576 -3.95 15.24 23.92
CA VAL A 576 -3.20 16.44 23.50
C VAL A 576 -2.93 17.28 24.73
N ASP A 577 -1.66 17.57 25.00
CA ASP A 577 -1.27 18.52 26.04
C ASP A 577 -1.84 19.92 25.74
N SER A 578 -2.32 20.61 26.78
CA SER A 578 -2.97 21.94 26.63
C SER A 578 -2.03 23.12 26.84
N GLY A 579 -0.72 22.88 26.81
CA GLY A 579 0.35 23.88 26.85
C GLY A 579 1.11 23.89 28.18
N SER A 580 2.10 24.79 28.30
CA SER A 580 3.11 24.79 29.38
C SER A 580 2.61 24.98 30.82
N ASN A 581 1.30 25.09 31.07
CA ASN A 581 0.69 25.32 32.39
C ASN A 581 1.32 26.50 33.18
N GLY A 582 1.88 27.49 32.47
CA GLY A 582 2.57 28.64 33.06
C GLY A 582 4.06 28.44 33.37
N SER A 583 4.62 27.27 33.05
CA SER A 583 6.04 26.96 33.08
C SER A 583 6.77 27.59 31.87
N SER A 584 8.02 28.02 32.11
CA SER A 584 8.97 28.39 31.06
C SER A 584 9.84 27.21 30.60
N ASP A 585 9.63 26.03 31.19
CA ASP A 585 10.36 24.81 30.85
C ASP A 585 9.73 24.13 29.65
N SER A 586 10.54 23.75 28.65
CA SER A 586 10.09 23.09 27.43
C SER A 586 9.71 21.62 27.65
N VAL A 587 10.09 21.04 28.79
CA VAL A 587 9.70 19.68 29.20
C VAL A 587 8.51 19.63 30.16
N ALA A 588 7.85 20.77 30.42
CA ALA A 588 6.60 20.81 31.19
C ALA A 588 5.40 20.46 30.29
N GLY A 589 4.50 19.58 30.74
CA GLY A 589 3.34 19.13 29.99
C GLY A 589 2.90 17.73 30.42
N PHE A 590 1.62 17.41 30.20
CA PHE A 590 0.95 16.23 30.77
C PHE A 590 1.74 14.92 30.65
N ASP A 591 2.01 14.30 31.79
CA ASP A 591 2.62 12.98 31.91
C ASP A 591 1.57 11.86 31.95
N ILE A 592 1.42 11.07 30.89
CA ILE A 592 0.42 9.98 30.86
C ILE A 592 1.01 8.64 31.32
N ASP A 593 0.39 8.03 32.33
CA ASP A 593 0.75 6.71 32.90
C ASP A 593 -0.09 5.58 32.31
N ALA A 594 -1.39 5.80 32.05
CA ALA A 594 -2.28 4.79 31.46
C ALA A 594 -3.60 5.38 30.94
N ILE A 595 -4.25 4.64 30.06
CA ILE A 595 -5.68 4.81 29.74
C ILE A 595 -6.39 3.50 30.10
N GLU A 596 -7.45 3.58 30.91
CA GLU A 596 -8.28 2.43 31.29
C GLU A 596 -9.70 2.60 30.76
N ASN A 597 -10.27 1.54 30.20
CA ASN A 597 -11.65 1.51 29.75
C ASN A 597 -12.60 1.40 30.95
N ILE A 598 -13.54 2.33 31.07
CA ILE A 598 -14.63 2.24 32.04
C ILE A 598 -15.72 1.39 31.43
N LEU A 599 -15.72 0.10 31.78
CA LEU A 599 -16.70 -0.86 31.28
C LEU A 599 -18.13 -0.51 31.72
N THR A 600 -19.10 -0.97 30.95
CA THR A 600 -20.50 -0.88 31.32
C THR A 600 -20.80 -1.95 32.39
N GLU A 601 -21.35 -1.54 33.53
CA GLU A 601 -21.86 -2.49 34.54
C GLU A 601 -23.05 -3.27 33.96
N GLY A 602 -22.98 -4.60 34.00
CA GLY A 602 -24.00 -5.49 33.43
C GLY A 602 -23.67 -5.99 32.02
N PRO A 603 -24.60 -6.71 31.36
CA PRO A 603 -24.37 -7.25 30.03
C PRO A 603 -24.49 -6.14 28.96
N LYS A 604 -23.62 -6.16 27.94
CA LYS A 604 -23.65 -5.17 26.84
C LYS A 604 -23.26 -5.83 25.53
N ALA A 605 -24.14 -5.82 24.54
CA ALA A 605 -23.87 -6.37 23.21
C ALA A 605 -23.37 -5.28 22.23
N VAL A 606 -22.51 -5.66 21.29
CA VAL A 606 -22.17 -4.90 20.07
C VAL A 606 -22.20 -5.82 18.86
N ILE A 607 -22.42 -5.26 17.67
CA ILE A 607 -22.22 -5.99 16.41
C ILE A 607 -20.72 -6.13 16.20
N TYR A 608 -20.26 -7.35 15.94
CA TYR A 608 -18.84 -7.67 15.84
C TYR A 608 -18.41 -7.90 14.39
N ASN A 609 -19.17 -8.68 13.63
CA ASN A 609 -18.94 -8.97 12.22
C ASN A 609 -20.28 -9.16 11.50
N ASP A 610 -20.31 -8.99 10.19
CA ASP A 610 -21.42 -9.37 9.33
C ASP A 610 -20.94 -9.85 7.96
N SER A 611 -21.79 -10.65 7.30
CA SER A 611 -21.59 -11.08 5.92
C SER A 611 -22.92 -11.38 5.25
N LEU A 612 -22.94 -11.37 3.93
CA LEU A 612 -24.14 -11.53 3.14
C LEU A 612 -23.92 -12.57 2.04
N ASP A 613 -24.83 -13.54 1.97
CA ASP A 613 -24.87 -14.58 0.94
C ASP A 613 -26.11 -14.34 0.07
N ASP A 614 -25.88 -13.77 -1.10
CA ASP A 614 -26.91 -13.33 -2.06
C ASP A 614 -27.08 -14.32 -3.22
N THR A 615 -28.02 -14.03 -4.11
CA THR A 615 -28.39 -15.00 -5.15
C THR A 615 -27.36 -15.05 -6.29
N ASN A 616 -26.59 -13.97 -6.47
CA ASN A 616 -25.60 -13.83 -7.54
C ASN A 616 -24.15 -14.00 -7.04
N GLY A 617 -23.94 -14.04 -5.71
CA GLY A 617 -22.71 -14.39 -5.04
C GLY A 617 -21.70 -13.25 -4.96
N ASN A 618 -22.15 -12.00 -5.06
CA ASN A 618 -21.28 -10.82 -5.01
C ASN A 618 -21.21 -10.15 -3.62
N GLY A 619 -21.93 -10.69 -2.62
CA GLY A 619 -21.93 -10.20 -1.25
C GLY A 619 -22.71 -8.90 -1.03
N LYS A 620 -23.62 -8.54 -1.94
CA LYS A 620 -24.49 -7.36 -1.85
C LYS A 620 -25.96 -7.76 -1.98
N LEU A 621 -26.85 -6.89 -1.50
CA LEU A 621 -28.30 -7.08 -1.67
C LEU A 621 -28.84 -6.05 -2.67
N GLU A 622 -29.20 -6.49 -3.87
CA GLU A 622 -29.74 -5.64 -4.94
C GLU A 622 -31.26 -5.57 -4.95
N PRO A 623 -31.85 -4.55 -5.62
CA PRO A 623 -33.30 -4.50 -5.80
C PRO A 623 -33.84 -5.74 -6.51
N GLY A 624 -34.80 -6.42 -5.86
CA GLY A 624 -35.39 -7.65 -6.36
C GLY A 624 -34.74 -8.93 -5.84
N GLU A 625 -33.63 -8.82 -5.11
CA GLU A 625 -32.92 -9.97 -4.57
C GLU A 625 -33.36 -10.35 -3.15
N THR A 626 -33.07 -11.61 -2.82
CA THR A 626 -33.16 -12.17 -1.48
C THR A 626 -31.77 -12.63 -1.06
N ALA A 627 -31.37 -12.32 0.16
CA ALA A 627 -30.08 -12.74 0.70
C ALA A 627 -30.19 -13.22 2.15
N ASN A 628 -29.23 -14.05 2.52
CA ASN A 628 -29.00 -14.48 3.89
C ASN A 628 -27.95 -13.57 4.52
N LEU A 629 -28.37 -12.83 5.54
CA LEU A 629 -27.52 -11.92 6.30
C LEU A 629 -27.07 -12.59 7.61
N TYR A 630 -25.76 -12.77 7.74
CA TYR A 630 -25.11 -13.28 8.95
C TYR A 630 -24.63 -12.09 9.78
N ILE A 631 -25.01 -12.03 11.06
CA ILE A 631 -24.51 -11.01 11.99
C ILE A 631 -23.99 -11.71 13.24
N SER A 632 -22.73 -11.48 13.57
CA SER A 632 -22.12 -11.91 14.83
C SER A 632 -22.21 -10.80 15.87
N ILE A 633 -22.47 -11.15 17.12
CA ILE A 633 -22.48 -10.21 18.25
C ILE A 633 -21.42 -10.58 19.27
N ARG A 634 -20.93 -9.57 19.99
CA ARG A 634 -19.98 -9.73 21.08
C ARG A 634 -20.50 -9.11 22.36
N ASN A 635 -20.20 -9.76 23.50
CA ASN A 635 -20.44 -9.18 24.82
C ASN A 635 -19.26 -8.31 25.26
N VAL A 636 -19.45 -7.01 25.31
CA VAL A 636 -18.48 -6.02 25.84
C VAL A 636 -18.85 -5.57 27.27
N GLY A 637 -19.86 -6.19 27.87
CA GLY A 637 -20.27 -5.96 29.25
C GLY A 637 -19.68 -6.96 30.23
N MET A 638 -19.81 -6.66 31.51
CA MET A 638 -19.23 -7.44 32.61
C MET A 638 -20.03 -8.69 33.00
N ASP A 639 -21.31 -8.74 32.66
CA ASP A 639 -22.16 -9.92 32.92
C ASP A 639 -22.41 -10.70 31.63
N THR A 640 -22.56 -12.02 31.74
CA THR A 640 -22.96 -12.89 30.62
C THR A 640 -24.27 -12.41 29.99
N LEU A 641 -24.29 -12.27 28.65
CA LEU A 641 -25.53 -12.18 27.89
C LEU A 641 -26.23 -13.55 27.93
N LYS A 642 -27.11 -13.79 28.90
CA LYS A 642 -27.80 -15.07 29.10
C LYS A 642 -28.98 -15.24 28.14
N ASN A 643 -29.04 -16.37 27.44
CA ASN A 643 -30.06 -16.68 26.45
C ASN A 643 -30.26 -15.54 25.43
N ALA A 644 -29.15 -14.97 24.97
CA ALA A 644 -29.16 -13.90 24.00
C ALA A 644 -29.87 -14.36 22.72
N SER A 645 -30.87 -13.59 22.34
CA SER A 645 -31.57 -13.70 21.07
C SER A 645 -31.69 -12.30 20.49
N ALA A 646 -31.82 -12.21 19.18
CA ALA A 646 -31.98 -10.94 18.52
C ALA A 646 -33.14 -10.96 17.55
N LYS A 647 -33.74 -9.79 17.38
CA LYS A 647 -34.70 -9.53 16.32
C LYS A 647 -34.21 -8.39 15.45
N LEU A 648 -33.99 -8.67 14.17
CA LEU A 648 -33.71 -7.65 13.18
C LEU A 648 -35.01 -6.97 12.75
N ILE A 649 -35.05 -5.65 12.82
CA ILE A 649 -36.19 -4.86 12.36
C ILE A 649 -35.72 -3.74 11.46
N THR A 650 -36.61 -3.30 10.56
CA THR A 650 -36.44 -2.05 9.80
C THR A 650 -37.80 -1.38 9.67
N SER A 651 -37.81 -0.05 9.61
CA SER A 651 -38.99 0.74 9.23
C SER A 651 -39.04 1.01 7.74
N ASN A 652 -38.03 0.57 6.97
CA ASN A 652 -37.95 0.83 5.54
C ASN A 652 -38.97 -0.04 4.78
N SER A 653 -39.82 0.61 3.98
CA SER A 653 -40.91 -0.06 3.27
C SER A 653 -40.46 -0.92 2.08
N TYR A 654 -39.22 -0.78 1.62
CA TYR A 654 -38.68 -1.53 0.49
C TYR A 654 -38.09 -2.89 0.88
N ILE A 655 -37.80 -3.10 2.16
CA ILE A 655 -37.20 -4.32 2.65
C ILE A 655 -38.24 -5.18 3.34
N THR A 656 -38.30 -6.45 2.95
CA THR A 656 -39.03 -7.49 3.66
C THR A 656 -38.05 -8.38 4.38
N ILE A 657 -38.27 -8.59 5.68
CA ILE A 657 -37.50 -9.54 6.50
C ILE A 657 -38.39 -10.78 6.68
N SER A 658 -38.10 -11.85 5.95
CA SER A 658 -38.89 -13.10 6.00
C SER A 658 -38.47 -14.01 7.15
N ASP A 659 -37.18 -13.93 7.54
CA ASP A 659 -36.71 -14.44 8.83
C ASP A 659 -35.99 -13.32 9.59
N SER A 660 -36.51 -12.99 10.77
CA SER A 660 -36.10 -11.82 11.55
C SER A 660 -35.44 -12.16 12.86
N THR A 661 -35.30 -13.46 13.20
CA THR A 661 -34.87 -13.88 14.53
C THR A 661 -33.64 -14.74 14.48
N ASN A 662 -32.71 -14.51 15.40
CA ASN A 662 -31.55 -15.36 15.58
C ASN A 662 -31.32 -15.61 17.08
N SER A 663 -30.80 -16.79 17.41
CA SER A 663 -30.41 -17.15 18.77
C SER A 663 -28.90 -17.23 18.86
N TYR A 664 -28.34 -16.50 19.82
CA TYR A 664 -26.91 -16.44 20.08
C TYR A 664 -26.47 -17.22 21.32
N GLY A 665 -27.42 -17.65 22.16
CA GLY A 665 -27.14 -18.47 23.34
C GLY A 665 -26.55 -17.64 24.50
N ASN A 666 -25.74 -18.28 25.34
CA ASN A 666 -25.03 -17.58 26.40
C ASN A 666 -23.70 -17.06 25.87
N ILE A 667 -23.44 -15.77 26.04
CA ILE A 667 -22.18 -15.15 25.63
C ILE A 667 -21.50 -14.58 26.88
N SER A 668 -20.39 -15.19 27.30
CA SER A 668 -19.60 -14.69 28.43
C SER A 668 -19.04 -13.30 28.11
N PRO A 669 -18.63 -12.51 29.12
CA PRO A 669 -17.83 -11.30 28.87
C PRO A 669 -16.68 -11.60 27.90
N ASN A 670 -16.44 -10.72 26.93
CA ASN A 670 -15.49 -10.84 25.81
C ASN A 670 -15.75 -11.92 24.76
N ASP A 671 -16.59 -12.91 25.01
CA ASP A 671 -16.94 -13.88 23.99
C ASP A 671 -17.79 -13.22 22.89
N SER A 672 -17.70 -13.80 21.70
CA SER A 672 -18.59 -13.51 20.58
C SER A 672 -19.39 -14.74 20.19
N SER A 673 -20.49 -14.53 19.47
CA SER A 673 -21.32 -15.60 18.92
C SER A 673 -21.75 -15.19 17.51
N ASN A 674 -21.59 -16.11 16.55
CA ASN A 674 -22.06 -15.94 15.18
C ASN A 674 -23.58 -16.16 15.05
N GLY A 675 -24.25 -16.49 16.15
CA GLY A 675 -25.64 -16.96 16.10
C GLY A 675 -25.72 -18.42 15.66
N SER A 676 -26.90 -18.98 15.78
CA SER A 676 -27.21 -20.35 15.31
C SER A 676 -27.96 -20.37 13.99
N ASP A 677 -28.26 -19.19 13.46
CA ASP A 677 -29.05 -18.96 12.26
C ASP A 677 -28.57 -17.71 11.49
N TYR A 678 -29.29 -17.33 10.44
CA TYR A 678 -29.12 -16.08 9.69
C TYR A 678 -30.46 -15.34 9.58
N TYR A 679 -30.44 -14.08 9.14
CA TYR A 679 -31.64 -13.33 8.79
C TYR A 679 -31.87 -13.45 7.28
N THR A 680 -33.11 -13.72 6.86
CA THR A 680 -33.45 -13.67 5.42
C THR A 680 -34.11 -12.33 5.12
N ILE A 681 -33.42 -11.53 4.33
CA ILE A 681 -33.88 -10.20 3.90
C ILE A 681 -34.09 -10.19 2.40
N SER A 682 -35.08 -9.44 1.94
CA SER A 682 -35.37 -9.26 0.51
C SER A 682 -35.63 -7.81 0.21
N ALA A 683 -34.96 -7.30 -0.82
CA ALA A 683 -35.22 -5.98 -1.34
C ALA A 683 -36.27 -6.09 -2.46
N SER A 684 -37.33 -5.27 -2.39
CA SER A 684 -38.29 -5.20 -3.49
C SER A 684 -37.61 -4.74 -4.78
N THR A 685 -38.15 -5.09 -5.95
CA THR A 685 -37.61 -4.61 -7.25
C THR A 685 -37.64 -3.09 -7.41
N GLY A 686 -38.44 -2.38 -6.60
CA GLY A 686 -38.50 -0.92 -6.57
C GLY A 686 -37.63 -0.27 -5.49
N THR A 687 -36.77 -1.04 -4.82
CA THR A 687 -35.86 -0.50 -3.80
C THR A 687 -34.85 0.43 -4.47
N PRO A 688 -34.67 1.68 -4.02
CA PRO A 688 -33.64 2.55 -4.58
C PRO A 688 -32.25 1.96 -4.34
N VAL A 689 -31.46 1.80 -5.40
CA VAL A 689 -30.04 1.44 -5.31
C VAL A 689 -29.29 2.57 -4.57
N HIS A 690 -28.16 2.27 -3.95
CA HIS A 690 -27.33 3.15 -3.12
C HIS A 690 -28.00 3.66 -1.85
N SER A 691 -29.27 3.31 -1.61
CA SER A 691 -29.91 3.68 -0.36
C SER A 691 -29.31 2.91 0.80
N VAL A 692 -28.85 3.65 1.82
CA VAL A 692 -28.46 3.07 3.09
C VAL A 692 -29.74 2.75 3.86
N ILE A 693 -30.03 1.46 3.99
CA ILE A 693 -31.16 0.98 4.77
C ILE A 693 -30.71 0.83 6.20
N SER A 694 -31.33 1.62 7.08
CA SER A 694 -31.15 1.43 8.52
C SER A 694 -32.01 0.27 9.03
N PHE A 695 -31.37 -0.58 9.81
CA PHE A 695 -31.97 -1.62 10.61
C PHE A 695 -31.69 -1.34 12.09
N HIS A 696 -32.46 -1.99 12.94
CA HIS A 696 -32.15 -2.10 14.34
C HIS A 696 -32.13 -3.57 14.71
N LEU A 697 -31.04 -3.99 15.34
CA LEU A 697 -30.91 -5.31 15.93
C LEU A 697 -31.30 -5.21 17.40
N ILE A 698 -32.49 -5.70 17.74
CA ILE A 698 -32.98 -5.70 19.13
C ILE A 698 -32.48 -6.97 19.81
N ILE A 699 -31.45 -6.83 20.65
CA ILE A 699 -30.92 -7.91 21.48
C ILE A 699 -31.78 -8.05 22.73
N THR A 700 -32.22 -9.28 23.03
CA THR A 700 -32.95 -9.62 24.24
C THR A 700 -32.26 -10.77 24.96
N THR A 701 -32.04 -10.61 26.25
CA THR A 701 -31.54 -11.63 27.18
C THR A 701 -32.53 -11.81 28.34
N ASP A 702 -32.22 -12.70 29.30
CA ASP A 702 -33.06 -12.89 30.49
C ASP A 702 -33.30 -11.62 31.32
N SER A 703 -32.39 -10.66 31.30
CA SER A 703 -32.42 -9.47 32.18
C SER A 703 -32.10 -8.15 31.47
N TYR A 704 -31.82 -8.17 30.17
CA TYR A 704 -31.32 -7.03 29.42
C TYR A 704 -31.92 -6.99 28.02
N THR A 705 -32.20 -5.78 27.54
CA THR A 705 -32.63 -5.54 26.18
C THR A 705 -31.91 -4.31 25.68
N ASP A 706 -31.36 -4.40 24.47
CA ASP A 706 -30.64 -3.30 23.84
C ASP A 706 -30.94 -3.27 22.35
N THR A 707 -30.71 -2.11 21.75
CA THR A 707 -31.01 -1.88 20.34
C THR A 707 -29.75 -1.37 19.67
N LEU A 708 -29.17 -2.20 18.81
CA LEU A 708 -27.95 -1.89 18.09
C LEU A 708 -28.32 -1.35 16.71
N PRO A 709 -27.83 -0.16 16.31
CA PRO A 709 -28.00 0.30 14.95
C PRO A 709 -27.20 -0.60 14.01
N TYR A 710 -27.81 -0.96 12.88
CA TYR A 710 -27.15 -1.66 11.78
C TYR A 710 -27.58 -1.00 10.47
N SER A 711 -26.76 -1.02 9.45
CA SER A 711 -27.14 -0.48 8.15
C SER A 711 -26.54 -1.29 7.03
N LEU A 712 -27.30 -1.42 5.94
CA LEU A 712 -26.85 -2.07 4.72
C LEU A 712 -27.14 -1.15 3.53
N THR A 713 -26.20 -1.06 2.58
CA THR A 713 -26.40 -0.33 1.33
C THR A 713 -27.01 -1.27 0.28
N ILE A 714 -28.13 -0.86 -0.33
CA ILE A 714 -28.81 -1.67 -1.35
C ILE A 714 -28.13 -1.48 -2.69
N GLY A 715 -27.66 -2.58 -3.26
CA GLY A 715 -26.76 -2.59 -4.39
C GLY A 715 -25.39 -1.98 -4.05
N GLY A 716 -24.45 -2.19 -4.96
CA GLY A 716 -23.25 -1.37 -5.06
C GLY A 716 -23.07 -1.01 -6.53
N LEU A 717 -22.21 -0.03 -6.81
CA LEU A 717 -22.00 0.41 -8.18
C LEU A 717 -21.65 -0.82 -9.02
N SER A 718 -22.45 -1.12 -10.04
CA SER A 718 -22.03 -2.02 -11.10
C SER A 718 -20.77 -1.41 -11.71
N ASN A 719 -19.81 -2.23 -12.13
CA ASN A 719 -18.53 -1.72 -12.60
C ASN A 719 -18.71 -0.75 -13.78
N TYR A 720 -19.66 -1.00 -14.69
CA TYR A 720 -19.86 -0.15 -15.85
C TYR A 720 -21.29 -0.15 -16.41
N LEU A 721 -21.68 0.95 -17.07
CA LEU A 721 -22.80 1.04 -18.01
C LEU A 721 -22.27 1.37 -19.39
N VAL A 722 -22.64 0.61 -20.42
CA VAL A 722 -22.43 1.00 -21.81
C VAL A 722 -23.71 1.65 -22.34
N LEU A 723 -23.64 2.96 -22.58
CA LEU A 723 -24.69 3.80 -23.14
C LEU A 723 -24.39 4.06 -24.63
N ASP A 724 -25.05 3.29 -25.49
CA ASP A 724 -24.80 3.29 -26.93
C ASP A 724 -25.87 4.13 -27.65
N LEU A 725 -25.58 5.43 -27.80
CA LEU A 725 -26.48 6.39 -28.47
C LEU A 725 -26.27 6.42 -29.97
N ASP A 726 -25.17 5.84 -30.45
CA ASP A 726 -24.84 5.73 -31.85
C ASP A 726 -25.96 5.03 -32.65
N PRO A 727 -26.53 5.66 -33.68
CA PRO A 727 -27.43 5.00 -34.62
C PRO A 727 -26.87 3.69 -35.21
N ASN A 728 -25.54 3.57 -35.36
CA ASN A 728 -24.86 2.30 -35.55
C ASN A 728 -24.31 1.75 -34.22
N THR A 729 -25.12 0.94 -33.54
CA THR A 729 -24.84 0.39 -32.21
C THR A 729 -23.77 -0.72 -32.20
N SER A 730 -22.64 -0.57 -32.88
CA SER A 730 -21.61 -1.61 -33.06
C SER A 730 -20.52 -1.56 -31.97
N SER A 731 -20.13 -0.37 -31.52
CA SER A 731 -19.18 -0.20 -30.42
C SER A 731 -19.73 -0.71 -29.09
N GLY A 732 -20.97 -0.36 -28.75
CA GLY A 732 -21.51 -0.66 -27.43
C GLY A 732 -21.59 -2.15 -27.08
N PRO A 733 -22.15 -3.05 -27.92
CA PRO A 733 -22.14 -4.48 -27.68
C PRO A 733 -20.72 -5.05 -27.60
N THR A 734 -19.78 -4.49 -28.35
CA THR A 734 -18.38 -4.94 -28.35
C THR A 734 -17.72 -4.62 -27.01
N ILE A 735 -17.86 -3.38 -26.53
CA ILE A 735 -17.33 -2.96 -25.22
C ILE A 735 -17.96 -3.81 -24.10
N ASN A 736 -19.30 -3.95 -24.10
CA ASN A 736 -20.01 -4.74 -23.09
C ASN A 736 -19.54 -6.21 -23.05
N ASN A 737 -19.43 -6.87 -24.20
CA ASN A 737 -18.98 -8.26 -24.26
C ASN A 737 -17.53 -8.44 -23.80
N ILE A 738 -16.66 -7.47 -24.10
CA ILE A 738 -15.27 -7.49 -23.64
C ILE A 738 -15.23 -7.36 -22.11
N LEU A 739 -15.89 -6.35 -21.54
CA LEU A 739 -15.89 -6.10 -20.10
C LEU A 739 -16.53 -7.25 -19.32
N ASP A 740 -17.65 -7.80 -19.78
CA ASP A 740 -18.27 -9.00 -19.21
C ASP A 740 -17.31 -10.21 -19.24
N SER A 741 -16.60 -10.42 -20.35
CA SER A 741 -15.64 -11.52 -20.48
C SER A 741 -14.44 -11.43 -19.53
N LEU A 742 -14.07 -10.20 -19.15
CA LEU A 742 -13.02 -9.89 -18.18
C LEU A 742 -13.50 -10.02 -16.73
N GLY A 743 -14.80 -10.23 -16.50
CA GLY A 743 -15.38 -10.40 -15.17
C GLY A 743 -15.88 -9.11 -14.53
N TYR A 744 -15.93 -8.00 -15.27
CA TYR A 744 -16.61 -6.80 -14.81
C TYR A 744 -18.12 -6.98 -14.90
N THR A 745 -18.84 -6.49 -13.89
CA THR A 745 -20.30 -6.48 -13.81
C THR A 745 -20.83 -5.18 -14.40
N GLY A 746 -21.84 -5.24 -15.27
CA GLY A 746 -22.35 -4.04 -15.91
C GLY A 746 -23.56 -4.29 -16.79
N ASN A 747 -24.03 -3.24 -17.45
CA ASN A 747 -25.17 -3.29 -18.35
C ASN A 747 -24.91 -2.57 -19.67
N TYR A 748 -25.68 -2.91 -20.68
CA TYR A 748 -25.70 -2.28 -22.01
C TYR A 748 -27.10 -1.75 -22.30
N THR A 749 -27.19 -0.52 -22.80
CA THR A 749 -28.44 0.12 -23.21
C THR A 749 -28.24 1.02 -24.43
N THR A 750 -29.27 1.11 -25.26
CA THR A 750 -29.37 2.09 -26.37
C THR A 750 -30.35 3.22 -26.07
N THR A 751 -30.90 3.24 -24.86
CA THR A 751 -31.86 4.24 -24.40
C THR A 751 -31.21 5.11 -23.34
N PHE A 752 -31.24 6.43 -23.54
CA PHE A 752 -30.80 7.40 -22.54
C PHE A 752 -31.75 7.42 -21.34
N ASP A 753 -31.24 7.04 -20.17
CA ASP A 753 -31.92 7.16 -18.89
C ASP A 753 -30.92 7.60 -17.83
N SER A 754 -30.89 8.89 -17.50
CA SER A 754 -29.96 9.40 -16.50
C SER A 754 -30.28 8.99 -15.08
N SER A 755 -31.47 8.39 -14.82
CA SER A 755 -31.88 8.02 -13.47
C SER A 755 -31.13 6.81 -12.91
N ILE A 756 -30.45 6.05 -13.77
CA ILE A 756 -29.65 4.88 -13.39
C ILE A 756 -28.15 5.18 -13.33
N PHE A 757 -27.70 6.40 -13.67
CA PHE A 757 -26.26 6.69 -13.78
C PHE A 757 -25.52 6.52 -12.47
N ASP A 758 -26.14 6.93 -11.36
CA ASP A 758 -25.58 6.78 -10.02
C ASP A 758 -25.43 5.29 -9.60
N ASP A 759 -25.92 4.33 -10.40
CA ASP A 759 -25.79 2.88 -10.16
C ASP A 759 -24.48 2.28 -10.71
N TYR A 760 -23.63 3.07 -11.36
CA TYR A 760 -22.43 2.58 -12.06
C TYR A 760 -21.16 3.36 -11.74
N SER A 761 -20.04 2.66 -11.58
CA SER A 761 -18.73 3.26 -11.32
C SER A 761 -18.11 3.92 -12.55
N ALA A 762 -18.49 3.45 -13.74
CA ALA A 762 -18.11 4.05 -15.01
C ALA A 762 -19.26 4.01 -16.01
N ILE A 763 -19.34 5.00 -16.90
CA ILE A 763 -20.24 5.01 -18.05
C ILE A 763 -19.39 5.11 -19.33
N PHE A 764 -19.66 4.23 -20.30
CA PHE A 764 -19.07 4.26 -21.65
C PHE A 764 -20.13 4.75 -22.62
N VAL A 765 -19.96 5.96 -23.16
CA VAL A 765 -20.89 6.58 -24.10
C VAL A 765 -20.37 6.41 -25.52
N CYS A 766 -21.17 5.77 -26.38
CA CYS A 766 -20.88 5.66 -27.81
C CYS A 766 -21.76 6.66 -28.57
N ALA A 767 -21.15 7.71 -29.14
CA ALA A 767 -21.87 8.73 -29.91
C ALA A 767 -21.71 8.57 -31.44
N GLY A 768 -20.78 7.71 -31.89
CA GLY A 768 -20.56 7.44 -33.31
C GLY A 768 -19.84 8.54 -34.07
N ILE A 769 -19.78 8.41 -35.40
CA ILE A 769 -19.06 9.32 -36.30
C ILE A 769 -19.94 9.82 -37.46
N PHE A 770 -19.64 11.00 -38.01
CA PHE A 770 -20.38 11.59 -39.12
C PHE A 770 -20.47 10.64 -40.33
N SER A 771 -21.56 10.48 -41.06
CA SER A 771 -22.80 11.26 -41.02
C SER A 771 -23.91 10.61 -40.22
N ASN A 772 -23.59 9.58 -39.43
CA ASN A 772 -24.56 8.75 -38.74
C ASN A 772 -24.28 8.71 -37.22
N ASN A 773 -23.79 9.82 -36.67
CA ASN A 773 -23.55 10.03 -35.25
C ASN A 773 -24.77 10.57 -34.51
N HIS A 774 -24.76 10.38 -33.20
CA HIS A 774 -25.66 11.03 -32.26
C HIS A 774 -24.99 12.26 -31.65
N LYS A 775 -25.65 13.41 -31.77
CA LYS A 775 -25.21 14.64 -31.10
C LYS A 775 -25.77 14.68 -29.69
N ILE A 776 -24.89 14.56 -28.70
CA ILE A 776 -25.24 14.65 -27.28
C ILE A 776 -25.74 16.07 -26.97
N ASP A 777 -27.02 16.19 -26.62
CA ASP A 777 -27.67 17.51 -26.58
C ASP A 777 -27.27 18.36 -25.35
N GLU A 778 -27.26 19.69 -25.52
CA GLU A 778 -26.83 20.64 -24.48
C GLU A 778 -27.84 20.85 -23.34
N THR A 779 -29.06 20.32 -23.46
CA THR A 779 -30.19 20.61 -22.55
C THR A 779 -30.54 19.46 -21.61
N THR A 780 -30.30 18.22 -22.01
CA THR A 780 -30.73 17.02 -21.29
C THR A 780 -29.57 16.04 -21.11
N GLU A 781 -29.00 15.52 -22.19
CA GLU A 781 -28.01 14.44 -22.12
C GLU A 781 -26.67 14.92 -21.54
N GLY A 782 -26.12 16.00 -22.09
CA GLY A 782 -24.84 16.56 -21.65
C GLY A 782 -24.81 16.98 -20.18
N PRO A 783 -25.76 17.82 -19.71
CA PRO A 783 -25.83 18.20 -18.30
C PRO A 783 -25.97 17.01 -17.34
N ALA A 784 -26.66 15.94 -17.74
CA ALA A 784 -26.79 14.74 -16.90
C ALA A 784 -25.47 13.97 -16.76
N LEU A 785 -24.72 13.81 -17.86
CA LEU A 785 -23.38 13.20 -17.85
C LEU A 785 -22.37 14.05 -17.06
N HIS A 786 -22.45 15.38 -17.17
CA HIS A 786 -21.66 16.29 -16.34
C HIS A 786 -21.96 16.13 -14.84
N ASN A 787 -23.24 16.08 -14.46
CA ASN A 787 -23.63 15.89 -13.07
C ASN A 787 -23.14 14.55 -12.50
N TYR A 788 -23.18 13.48 -13.30
CA TYR A 788 -22.62 12.18 -12.93
C TYR A 788 -21.11 12.27 -12.61
N LEU A 789 -20.34 12.99 -13.44
CA LEU A 789 -18.91 13.25 -13.16
C LEU A 789 -18.72 14.04 -11.86
N MET A 790 -19.50 15.10 -11.65
CA MET A 790 -19.41 15.93 -10.44
C MET A 790 -19.76 15.16 -9.16
N ASN A 791 -20.47 14.03 -9.27
CA ASN A 791 -20.76 13.09 -8.19
C ASN A 791 -19.68 12.02 -7.99
N GLY A 792 -18.57 12.07 -8.73
CA GLY A 792 -17.44 11.15 -8.61
C GLY A 792 -17.50 9.93 -9.54
N GLY A 793 -18.45 9.91 -10.48
CA GLY A 793 -18.52 8.87 -11.53
C GLY A 793 -17.39 8.99 -12.56
N ASN A 794 -17.10 7.93 -13.31
CA ASN A 794 -16.07 7.95 -14.36
C ASN A 794 -16.68 7.85 -15.76
N LEU A 795 -16.15 8.59 -16.74
CA LEU A 795 -16.80 8.69 -18.05
C LEU A 795 -15.83 8.43 -19.21
N TYR A 796 -16.18 7.47 -20.06
CA TYR A 796 -15.62 7.29 -21.39
C TYR A 796 -16.58 7.85 -22.43
N ILE A 797 -16.09 8.65 -23.39
CA ILE A 797 -16.89 9.08 -24.56
C ILE A 797 -16.07 8.85 -25.83
N GLU A 798 -16.68 8.16 -26.80
CA GLU A 798 -16.26 8.15 -28.19
C GLU A 798 -17.20 8.99 -29.07
N GLY A 799 -16.63 9.75 -30.01
CA GLY A 799 -17.41 10.32 -31.10
C GLY A 799 -16.66 11.32 -31.98
N GLY A 800 -16.95 11.29 -33.27
CA GLY A 800 -16.22 12.05 -34.31
C GLY A 800 -16.36 13.56 -34.23
N ASP A 801 -17.55 14.03 -33.83
CA ASP A 801 -17.94 15.46 -33.83
C ASP A 801 -18.11 16.03 -32.41
N VAL A 802 -17.97 15.19 -31.37
CA VAL A 802 -18.31 15.50 -29.97
C VAL A 802 -17.52 16.68 -29.41
N TRP A 803 -16.28 16.88 -29.89
CA TRP A 803 -15.28 17.70 -29.21
C TRP A 803 -15.15 19.11 -29.83
N CYS A 804 -15.31 19.23 -31.15
CA CYS A 804 -15.17 20.50 -31.88
C CYS A 804 -16.46 20.93 -32.60
N TRP A 805 -17.11 20.02 -33.35
CA TRP A 805 -18.25 20.40 -34.19
C TRP A 805 -19.55 20.54 -33.41
N ASP A 806 -19.90 19.56 -32.58
CA ASP A 806 -21.15 19.54 -31.82
C ASP A 806 -21.30 20.72 -30.86
N PRO A 807 -20.27 21.14 -30.07
CA PRO A 807 -20.37 22.27 -29.16
C PRO A 807 -20.78 23.60 -29.81
N VAL A 808 -20.41 23.82 -31.08
CA VAL A 808 -20.80 25.03 -31.83
C VAL A 808 -22.09 24.86 -32.64
N ASN A 809 -22.68 23.66 -32.63
CA ASN A 809 -23.90 23.29 -33.34
C ASN A 809 -25.01 22.75 -32.41
N GLY A 810 -24.99 23.12 -31.13
CA GLY A 810 -26.04 22.79 -30.14
C GLY A 810 -25.93 21.41 -29.50
N GLY A 811 -24.73 20.81 -29.52
CA GLY A 811 -24.35 19.72 -28.63
C GLY A 811 -23.64 20.26 -27.38
N TYR A 812 -23.50 19.43 -26.36
CA TYR A 812 -22.88 19.83 -25.09
C TYR A 812 -21.35 19.93 -25.21
N ASP A 813 -20.76 20.92 -24.53
CA ASP A 813 -19.30 21.14 -24.52
C ASP A 813 -18.63 20.38 -23.35
N PHE A 814 -18.10 19.20 -23.63
CA PHE A 814 -17.37 18.37 -22.66
C PHE A 814 -15.89 18.75 -22.48
N ASN A 815 -15.37 19.75 -23.22
CA ASN A 815 -13.94 20.04 -23.25
C ASN A 815 -13.37 20.32 -21.85
N THR A 816 -14.08 21.12 -21.05
CA THR A 816 -13.65 21.41 -19.67
C THR A 816 -13.70 20.19 -18.76
N ASP A 817 -14.67 19.30 -18.95
CA ASP A 817 -14.86 18.10 -18.12
C ASP A 817 -13.77 17.06 -18.39
N PHE A 818 -13.34 16.93 -19.65
CA PHE A 818 -12.32 15.98 -20.07
C PHE A 818 -10.90 16.54 -20.06
N GLY A 819 -10.75 17.85 -19.77
CA GLY A 819 -9.45 18.52 -19.82
C GLY A 819 -8.89 18.57 -21.24
N ILE A 820 -9.73 18.95 -22.21
CA ILE A 820 -9.44 19.00 -23.63
C ILE A 820 -9.44 20.45 -24.13
N ASP A 821 -8.45 20.81 -24.94
CA ASP A 821 -8.43 22.00 -25.80
C ASP A 821 -8.78 21.56 -27.24
N ALA A 822 -10.01 21.86 -27.67
CA ALA A 822 -10.47 21.61 -29.05
C ALA A 822 -9.69 22.45 -30.07
N ILE A 823 -9.25 21.83 -31.19
CA ILE A 823 -8.39 22.48 -32.19
C ILE A 823 -9.12 22.65 -33.53
N ALA A 824 -9.63 21.56 -34.11
CA ALA A 824 -10.23 21.58 -35.44
C ALA A 824 -11.23 20.43 -35.66
N ASP A 825 -12.28 20.74 -36.41
CA ASP A 825 -13.26 19.78 -36.94
C ASP A 825 -12.68 18.97 -38.12
N GLY A 826 -13.13 17.72 -38.26
CA GLY A 826 -12.41 16.62 -38.93
C GLY A 826 -12.10 16.75 -40.42
N ALA A 827 -11.02 16.08 -40.84
CA ALA A 827 -10.42 16.23 -42.17
C ALA A 827 -10.31 14.92 -42.99
N GLY A 828 -10.95 13.83 -42.56
CA GLY A 828 -11.00 12.56 -43.29
C GLY A 828 -9.64 11.87 -43.38
N ASP A 829 -8.77 12.07 -42.39
CA ASP A 829 -7.35 11.74 -42.46
C ASP A 829 -6.82 10.90 -41.28
N LEU A 830 -7.70 10.36 -40.44
CA LEU A 830 -7.34 9.30 -39.50
C LEU A 830 -6.93 8.03 -40.26
N SER A 831 -5.80 7.46 -39.88
CA SER A 831 -5.34 6.17 -40.41
C SER A 831 -4.79 5.24 -39.34
N ASN A 832 -3.88 5.75 -38.50
CA ASN A 832 -3.27 5.00 -37.41
C ASN A 832 -3.55 5.75 -36.11
N VAL A 833 -3.89 4.99 -35.08
CA VAL A 833 -4.14 5.49 -33.72
C VAL A 833 -3.08 4.88 -32.83
N ASP A 834 -2.09 5.69 -32.48
CA ASP A 834 -0.93 5.26 -31.71
C ASP A 834 -1.00 5.82 -30.29
N GLY A 835 -0.80 4.94 -29.31
CA GLY A 835 -0.80 5.26 -27.89
C GLY A 835 0.46 6.01 -27.48
N LEU A 836 0.31 6.95 -26.54
CA LEU A 836 1.40 7.82 -26.12
C LEU A 836 2.20 7.25 -24.96
N SER A 837 3.52 7.48 -25.00
CA SER A 837 4.43 6.95 -23.99
C SER A 837 4.22 7.57 -22.61
N GLY A 838 4.35 6.75 -21.56
CA GLY A 838 4.10 7.16 -20.17
C GLY A 838 2.62 7.25 -19.78
N THR A 839 1.73 6.69 -20.60
CA THR A 839 0.28 6.63 -20.34
C THR A 839 -0.21 5.18 -20.31
N PHE A 840 -1.45 4.94 -19.87
CA PHE A 840 -2.04 3.59 -19.88
C PHE A 840 -2.28 3.02 -21.31
N THR A 841 -1.98 3.79 -22.35
CA THR A 841 -2.05 3.36 -23.75
C THR A 841 -0.65 3.16 -24.37
N ASP A 842 0.42 3.31 -23.60
CA ASP A 842 1.80 3.18 -24.10
C ASP A 842 2.02 1.86 -24.84
N GLY A 843 2.64 1.94 -26.01
CA GLY A 843 2.93 0.81 -26.89
C GLY A 843 1.75 0.28 -27.71
N MET A 844 0.53 0.79 -27.51
CA MET A 844 -0.62 0.43 -28.35
C MET A 844 -0.54 1.11 -29.72
N SER A 845 -0.88 0.40 -30.79
CA SER A 845 -0.90 0.90 -32.16
C SER A 845 -1.99 0.20 -32.96
N PHE A 846 -3.01 0.95 -33.35
CA PHE A 846 -4.17 0.43 -34.07
C PHE A 846 -4.19 0.97 -35.50
N SER A 847 -4.43 0.08 -36.46
CA SER A 847 -4.96 0.53 -37.75
C SER A 847 -6.44 0.86 -37.56
N TYR A 848 -6.92 1.87 -38.26
CA TYR A 848 -8.31 2.29 -38.15
C TYR A 848 -9.11 1.91 -39.40
N SER A 849 -10.20 1.17 -39.20
CA SER A 849 -11.10 0.65 -40.23
C SER A 849 -12.58 0.94 -39.94
N GLY A 850 -12.86 1.95 -39.10
CA GLY A 850 -14.21 2.40 -38.76
C GLY A 850 -14.98 2.98 -39.95
N GLU A 851 -16.21 3.45 -39.72
CA GLU A 851 -17.14 3.81 -40.80
C GLU A 851 -16.59 4.88 -41.75
N ASN A 852 -15.81 5.82 -41.22
CA ASN A 852 -15.03 6.81 -41.94
C ASN A 852 -13.95 7.41 -41.03
N SER A 853 -13.12 8.32 -41.56
CA SER A 853 -11.97 8.90 -40.85
C SER A 853 -12.09 10.40 -40.58
N PHE A 854 -13.30 10.96 -40.57
CA PHE A 854 -13.55 12.38 -40.26
C PHE A 854 -13.72 12.55 -38.75
N ILE A 855 -12.61 12.80 -38.06
CA ILE A 855 -12.57 12.93 -36.60
C ILE A 855 -12.08 14.30 -36.15
N ASP A 856 -12.59 14.78 -35.03
CA ASP A 856 -12.09 15.96 -34.36
C ASP A 856 -10.61 15.84 -33.97
N GLN A 857 -9.91 16.97 -34.04
CA GLN A 857 -8.54 17.15 -33.60
C GLN A 857 -8.53 18.00 -32.33
N PHE A 858 -7.88 17.52 -31.29
CA PHE A 858 -7.78 18.22 -30.02
C PHE A 858 -6.47 17.89 -29.30
N GLN A 859 -6.28 18.44 -28.12
CA GLN A 859 -5.16 18.11 -27.23
C GLN A 859 -5.59 18.24 -25.77
N ALA A 860 -4.75 17.76 -24.86
CA ALA A 860 -4.96 17.95 -23.43
C ALA A 860 -4.74 19.39 -22.98
N HIS A 861 -5.64 19.89 -22.14
CA HIS A 861 -5.52 21.16 -21.45
C HIS A 861 -4.47 21.06 -20.34
N SER A 862 -3.50 21.97 -20.38
CA SER A 862 -2.34 21.97 -19.48
C SER A 862 -2.75 21.93 -18.01
N GLY A 863 -2.23 20.95 -17.27
CA GLY A 863 -2.47 20.79 -15.83
C GLY A 863 -3.80 20.15 -15.44
N THR A 864 -4.65 19.76 -16.40
CA THR A 864 -5.95 19.12 -16.10
C THR A 864 -6.18 17.80 -16.82
N GLY A 865 -5.58 17.58 -18.00
CA GLY A 865 -5.62 16.32 -18.73
C GLY A 865 -4.25 15.95 -19.32
N PHE A 866 -4.15 14.77 -19.91
CA PHE A 866 -2.98 14.30 -20.65
C PHE A 866 -3.41 13.55 -21.92
N ASN A 867 -2.65 13.74 -23.01
CA ASN A 867 -2.93 13.08 -24.27
C ASN A 867 -2.66 11.58 -24.12
N ILE A 868 -3.50 10.74 -24.75
CA ILE A 868 -3.32 9.28 -24.76
C ILE A 868 -3.20 8.70 -26.18
N PHE A 869 -3.75 9.33 -27.22
CA PHE A 869 -3.63 8.83 -28.59
C PHE A 869 -3.25 9.92 -29.59
N GLU A 870 -2.42 9.57 -30.57
CA GLU A 870 -2.02 10.43 -31.70
C GLU A 870 -2.23 9.76 -33.06
N ASN A 871 -2.51 10.57 -34.09
CA ASN A 871 -2.46 10.16 -35.49
C ASN A 871 -1.07 10.45 -36.07
N ILE A 872 -0.23 9.43 -36.27
CA ILE A 872 1.14 9.65 -36.75
C ILE A 872 1.20 10.07 -38.23
N ALA A 873 0.23 9.66 -39.05
CA ALA A 873 0.24 9.99 -40.48
C ALA A 873 0.13 11.51 -40.72
N LYS A 874 -0.57 12.21 -39.83
CA LYS A 874 -0.60 13.67 -39.72
C LYS A 874 -0.69 14.04 -38.23
N PRO A 875 0.37 14.60 -37.64
CA PRO A 875 0.50 14.67 -36.19
C PRO A 875 -0.55 15.60 -35.55
N TYR A 876 -1.57 14.99 -34.96
CA TYR A 876 -2.54 15.59 -34.05
C TYR A 876 -3.03 14.52 -33.06
N TYR A 877 -3.54 14.94 -31.90
CA TYR A 877 -4.07 14.01 -30.90
C TYR A 877 -5.56 13.71 -31.15
N CYS A 878 -5.94 12.47 -30.84
CA CYS A 878 -7.29 11.95 -31.01
C CYS A 878 -7.81 11.22 -29.75
N GLY A 879 -7.08 11.34 -28.64
CA GLY A 879 -7.51 10.85 -27.34
C GLY A 879 -6.85 11.60 -26.19
N VAL A 880 -7.64 11.94 -25.17
CA VAL A 880 -7.19 12.58 -23.91
C VAL A 880 -7.82 11.87 -22.73
N ALA A 881 -7.02 11.69 -21.67
CA ALA A 881 -7.51 11.23 -20.38
C ALA A 881 -7.28 12.30 -19.31
N ARG A 882 -8.11 12.27 -18.27
CA ARG A 882 -8.00 13.18 -17.13
C ARG A 882 -8.30 12.46 -15.83
N ASN A 883 -7.50 12.77 -14.82
CA ASN A 883 -7.77 12.43 -13.43
C ASN A 883 -7.93 13.76 -12.66
N SER A 884 -9.14 14.08 -12.24
CA SER A 884 -9.42 15.33 -11.50
C SER A 884 -9.17 15.20 -10.00
N GLY A 885 -8.86 14.00 -9.51
CA GLY A 885 -8.85 13.64 -8.09
C GLY A 885 -10.24 13.32 -7.53
N THR A 886 -11.32 13.77 -8.17
CA THR A 886 -12.71 13.45 -7.78
C THR A 886 -13.37 12.47 -8.76
N TYR A 887 -13.05 12.57 -10.05
CA TYR A 887 -13.53 11.71 -11.12
C TYR A 887 -12.44 11.51 -12.17
N LYS A 888 -12.63 10.53 -13.06
CA LYS A 888 -11.71 10.30 -14.19
C LYS A 888 -12.48 10.19 -15.50
N THR A 889 -11.84 10.65 -16.57
CA THR A 889 -12.46 10.70 -17.91
C THR A 889 -11.51 10.25 -19.01
N VAL A 890 -12.04 9.63 -20.06
CA VAL A 890 -11.32 9.25 -21.28
C VAL A 890 -12.15 9.67 -22.49
N GLY A 891 -11.66 10.64 -23.25
CA GLY A 891 -12.34 11.16 -24.45
C GLY A 891 -11.55 10.82 -25.70
N VAL A 892 -12.20 10.22 -26.69
CA VAL A 892 -11.60 9.89 -28.00
C VAL A 892 -12.47 10.38 -29.15
N SER A 893 -11.86 10.78 -30.27
CA SER A 893 -12.61 11.22 -31.47
C SER A 893 -12.91 10.09 -32.46
N PHE A 894 -12.46 8.87 -32.23
CA PHE A 894 -12.70 7.71 -33.09
C PHE A 894 -13.65 6.71 -32.44
N GLU A 895 -14.33 5.89 -33.24
CA GLU A 895 -15.12 4.76 -32.73
C GLU A 895 -14.23 3.61 -32.26
N PHE A 896 -14.49 3.06 -31.07
CA PHE A 896 -13.76 1.93 -30.49
C PHE A 896 -13.82 0.69 -31.37
N ILE A 897 -14.98 0.42 -32.01
CA ILE A 897 -15.11 -0.70 -32.96
C ILE A 897 -14.24 -0.54 -34.21
N GLY A 898 -13.91 0.69 -34.59
CA GLY A 898 -13.08 1.00 -35.75
C GLY A 898 -11.60 0.68 -35.54
N LEU A 899 -11.18 0.34 -34.32
CA LEU A 899 -9.81 -0.11 -34.04
C LEU A 899 -9.63 -1.57 -34.46
N ASP A 900 -8.76 -1.81 -35.44
CA ASP A 900 -8.35 -3.15 -35.82
C ASP A 900 -7.43 -3.74 -34.74
N ASP A 901 -7.77 -4.93 -34.24
CA ASP A 901 -6.88 -5.63 -33.32
C ASP A 901 -5.56 -5.98 -34.05
N GLY A 902 -4.48 -5.41 -33.54
CA GLY A 902 -3.13 -5.60 -34.04
C GLY A 902 -2.39 -6.70 -33.29
N THR A 903 -1.07 -6.55 -33.19
CA THR A 903 -0.22 -7.46 -32.43
C THR A 903 0.23 -6.78 -31.12
N GLY A 904 0.27 -7.51 -30.02
CA GLY A 904 0.84 -7.04 -28.75
C GLY A 904 -0.27 -6.60 -27.82
N ASN A 905 -0.07 -5.49 -27.11
CA ASN A 905 -1.10 -4.83 -26.31
C ASN A 905 -2.11 -4.03 -27.17
N SER A 906 -1.93 -3.98 -28.51
CA SER A 906 -2.81 -3.27 -29.44
C SER A 906 -4.08 -4.07 -29.75
N THR A 907 -4.86 -4.39 -28.72
CA THR A 907 -6.17 -5.06 -28.85
C THR A 907 -7.24 -4.28 -28.11
N LYS A 908 -8.47 -4.34 -28.59
CA LYS A 908 -9.65 -3.77 -27.93
C LYS A 908 -9.84 -4.31 -26.52
N VAL A 909 -9.52 -5.59 -26.28
CA VAL A 909 -9.60 -6.19 -24.93
C VAL A 909 -8.63 -5.49 -23.97
N ALA A 910 -7.36 -5.34 -24.37
CA ALA A 910 -6.36 -4.65 -23.57
C ALA A 910 -6.73 -3.18 -23.34
N LEU A 911 -7.21 -2.49 -24.37
CA LEU A 911 -7.62 -1.09 -24.24
C LEU A 911 -8.79 -0.91 -23.27
N ALA A 912 -9.83 -1.74 -23.37
CA ALA A 912 -10.98 -1.68 -22.46
C ALA A 912 -10.56 -1.92 -21.00
N ASP A 913 -9.70 -2.91 -20.76
CA ASP A 913 -9.18 -3.20 -19.42
C ASP A 913 -8.29 -2.07 -18.89
N SER A 914 -7.41 -1.50 -19.71
CA SER A 914 -6.59 -0.34 -19.34
C SER A 914 -7.43 0.88 -18.99
N ILE A 915 -8.57 1.10 -19.65
CA ILE A 915 -9.52 2.17 -19.31
C ILE A 915 -10.19 1.89 -17.95
N MET A 916 -10.62 0.65 -17.68
CA MET A 916 -11.21 0.28 -16.38
C MET A 916 -10.21 0.46 -15.22
N HIS A 917 -8.97 0.03 -15.42
CA HIS A 917 -7.90 0.23 -14.45
C HIS A 917 -7.57 1.72 -14.26
N PHE A 918 -7.55 2.50 -15.34
CA PHE A 918 -7.40 3.95 -15.24
C PHE A 918 -8.52 4.55 -14.38
N PHE A 919 -9.77 4.09 -14.54
CA PHE A 919 -10.90 4.48 -13.69
C PHE A 919 -10.79 4.01 -12.23
N GLY A 920 -9.80 3.19 -11.89
CA GLY A 920 -9.62 2.64 -10.54
C GLY A 920 -10.60 1.52 -10.22
N ILE A 921 -11.13 0.86 -11.25
CA ILE A 921 -12.06 -0.27 -11.14
C ILE A 921 -11.27 -1.53 -11.50
N TYR A 922 -11.03 -2.36 -10.49
CA TYR A 922 -10.23 -3.57 -10.63
C TYR A 922 -11.10 -4.81 -10.45
N GLN A 923 -10.80 -5.88 -11.18
CA GLN A 923 -11.36 -7.20 -10.91
C GLN A 923 -10.24 -8.18 -10.54
N GLY A 924 -10.43 -8.87 -9.42
CA GLY A 924 -9.57 -9.98 -9.06
C GLY A 924 -9.80 -11.15 -10.01
N VAL A 925 -8.74 -11.85 -10.41
CA VAL A 925 -8.87 -13.09 -11.17
C VAL A 925 -9.53 -14.13 -10.25
N SER A 926 -10.81 -14.47 -10.50
CA SER A 926 -11.45 -15.52 -9.72
C SER A 926 -10.73 -16.86 -9.92
N VAL A 927 -10.29 -17.46 -8.81
CA VAL A 927 -9.60 -18.77 -8.71
C VAL A 927 -10.47 -19.93 -9.24
N SER A 928 -11.77 -19.72 -9.43
CA SER A 928 -12.72 -20.78 -9.79
C SER A 928 -12.55 -21.35 -11.21
N LYS A 929 -11.98 -20.60 -12.18
CA LYS A 929 -11.80 -21.09 -13.57
C LYS A 929 -10.54 -21.95 -13.80
N LEU A 930 -9.64 -22.07 -12.82
CA LEU A 930 -8.45 -22.94 -12.88
C LEU A 930 -8.67 -24.35 -12.32
N ASN A 931 -9.77 -24.58 -11.59
CA ASN A 931 -10.05 -25.85 -10.90
C ASN A 931 -10.55 -27.01 -11.78
N LEU A 932 -10.44 -26.93 -13.12
CA LEU A 932 -10.80 -28.03 -14.02
C LEU A 932 -9.61 -28.82 -14.60
N LEU A 933 -8.39 -28.68 -14.08
CA LEU A 933 -7.23 -29.42 -14.63
C LEU A 933 -6.49 -30.35 -13.66
N ASN A 934 -7.00 -30.62 -12.46
CA ASN A 934 -6.44 -31.65 -11.59
C ASN A 934 -7.17 -32.99 -11.72
N ASN A 935 -6.85 -33.70 -12.81
CA ASN A 935 -6.80 -35.17 -12.87
C ASN A 935 -6.07 -35.61 -14.16
N ASN A 936 -4.76 -35.87 -14.09
CA ASN A 936 -4.09 -37.06 -14.66
C ASN A 936 -2.55 -36.92 -14.69
N ARG A 937 -1.88 -37.97 -14.18
CA ARG A 937 -0.45 -38.06 -13.83
C ARG A 937 0.44 -38.58 -14.98
N HIS A 938 0.58 -37.88 -16.11
CA HIS A 938 1.32 -38.46 -17.25
C HIS A 938 2.45 -37.63 -17.87
N ILE A 939 2.65 -36.37 -17.46
CA ILE A 939 3.78 -35.54 -17.91
C ILE A 939 4.30 -34.69 -16.74
N LYS A 940 5.61 -34.79 -16.43
CA LYS A 940 6.34 -33.85 -15.56
C LYS A 940 7.28 -33.01 -16.43
N PHE A 941 7.31 -31.70 -16.25
CA PHE A 941 8.13 -30.77 -17.05
C PHE A 941 9.14 -30.02 -16.17
N SER A 942 10.28 -29.66 -16.77
CA SER A 942 11.14 -28.58 -16.31
C SER A 942 11.67 -27.80 -17.52
N ILE A 943 11.57 -26.49 -17.47
CA ILE A 943 12.10 -25.60 -18.50
C ILE A 943 13.45 -25.12 -17.99
N LYS A 944 14.51 -25.39 -18.73
CA LYS A 944 15.81 -24.75 -18.50
C LYS A 944 16.02 -23.71 -19.59
N ASN A 945 15.82 -22.44 -19.24
CA ASN A 945 16.26 -21.34 -20.08
C ASN A 945 17.70 -21.01 -19.68
N HIS A 946 18.66 -21.32 -20.55
CA HIS A 946 20.08 -21.04 -20.29
C HIS A 946 20.49 -19.61 -20.69
N LEU A 947 19.56 -18.63 -20.71
CA LEU A 947 19.84 -17.25 -21.14
C LEU A 947 20.61 -17.22 -22.48
N THR A 948 20.22 -18.12 -23.39
CA THR A 948 20.69 -18.16 -24.79
C THR A 948 19.46 -18.21 -25.70
N ASN A 949 19.63 -18.02 -27.01
CA ASN A 949 18.57 -18.27 -27.99
C ASN A 949 18.14 -19.76 -28.05
N ASN A 950 18.57 -20.62 -27.12
CA ASN A 950 18.19 -22.03 -27.04
C ASN A 950 17.33 -22.28 -25.78
N ILE A 951 16.05 -22.61 -26.01
CA ILE A 951 15.15 -23.09 -24.96
C ILE A 951 15.29 -24.61 -24.89
N GLU A 952 15.65 -25.13 -23.72
CA GLU A 952 15.72 -26.57 -23.45
C GLU A 952 14.53 -27.00 -22.58
N ILE A 953 13.60 -27.74 -23.18
CA ILE A 953 12.43 -28.30 -22.49
C ILE A 953 12.72 -29.76 -22.15
N ASN A 954 12.83 -30.05 -20.85
CA ASN A 954 12.98 -31.41 -20.35
C ASN A 954 11.62 -31.94 -19.90
N TYR A 955 11.25 -33.15 -20.35
CA TYR A 955 9.99 -33.78 -19.95
C TYR A 955 10.11 -35.30 -19.82
N ILE A 956 9.26 -35.85 -18.95
CA ILE A 956 9.06 -37.29 -18.79
C ILE A 956 7.66 -37.61 -19.29
N SER A 957 7.53 -38.52 -20.26
CA SER A 957 6.24 -38.96 -20.81
C SER A 957 6.06 -40.47 -20.68
N ASP A 958 4.89 -40.92 -20.22
CA ASP A 958 4.58 -42.36 -20.10
C ASP A 958 4.07 -42.97 -21.42
N ILE A 959 3.79 -42.13 -22.42
CA ILE A 959 3.22 -42.53 -23.72
C ILE A 959 3.93 -41.86 -24.89
N LYS A 960 3.81 -42.46 -26.09
CA LYS A 960 4.25 -41.85 -27.35
C LYS A 960 3.10 -41.06 -27.97
N THR A 961 3.28 -39.76 -28.19
CA THR A 961 2.25 -38.89 -28.77
C THR A 961 2.85 -37.77 -29.63
N ASN A 962 2.08 -37.27 -30.59
CA ASN A 962 2.46 -36.07 -31.34
C ASN A 962 1.88 -34.86 -30.61
N SER A 963 2.74 -33.93 -30.20
CA SER A 963 2.34 -32.73 -29.47
C SER A 963 2.79 -31.48 -30.21
N LYS A 964 2.04 -30.40 -30.06
CA LYS A 964 2.35 -29.08 -30.59
C LYS A 964 2.90 -28.23 -29.45
N ILE A 965 4.13 -27.77 -29.56
CA ILE A 965 4.68 -26.71 -28.71
C ILE A 965 4.28 -25.39 -29.33
N ASN A 966 3.79 -24.48 -28.52
CA ASN A 966 3.50 -23.10 -28.85
C ASN A 966 4.24 -22.23 -27.83
N ILE A 967 4.92 -21.18 -28.27
CA ILE A 967 5.49 -20.15 -27.40
C ILE A 967 4.67 -18.91 -27.65
N PHE A 968 4.21 -18.28 -26.58
CA PHE A 968 3.50 -17.04 -26.58
C PHE A 968 4.39 -15.99 -25.94
N ASP A 969 4.26 -14.72 -26.30
CA ASP A 969 4.84 -13.64 -25.51
C ASP A 969 3.93 -13.19 -24.38
N ILE A 970 4.38 -12.22 -23.58
CA ILE A 970 3.64 -11.68 -22.44
C ILE A 970 2.26 -11.12 -22.84
N ALA A 971 2.09 -10.71 -24.10
CA ALA A 971 0.81 -10.28 -24.67
C ALA A 971 -0.07 -11.44 -25.14
N GLY A 972 0.31 -12.70 -24.87
CA GLY A 972 -0.45 -13.88 -25.26
C GLY A 972 -0.41 -14.19 -26.76
N ARG A 973 0.53 -13.61 -27.54
CA ARG A 973 0.67 -13.90 -28.99
C ARG A 973 1.50 -15.13 -29.22
N ASN A 974 1.02 -16.10 -30.01
CA ASN A 974 1.81 -17.30 -30.37
C ASN A 974 2.92 -16.95 -31.39
N ILE A 975 4.14 -16.75 -30.91
CA ILE A 975 5.30 -16.34 -31.71
C ILE A 975 6.11 -17.51 -32.27
N TYR A 976 5.88 -18.72 -31.77
CA TYR A 976 6.58 -19.91 -32.25
C TYR A 976 5.71 -21.14 -32.07
N ASN A 977 5.55 -21.96 -33.11
CA ASN A 977 4.88 -23.25 -32.97
C ASN A 977 5.60 -24.37 -33.71
N LYS A 978 5.66 -25.55 -33.09
CA LYS A 978 6.30 -26.73 -33.68
C LYS A 978 5.63 -28.02 -33.21
N ILE A 979 5.36 -28.91 -34.16
CA ILE A 979 4.95 -30.27 -33.84
C ILE A 979 6.20 -31.08 -33.48
N VAL A 980 6.14 -31.74 -32.32
CA VAL A 980 7.18 -32.60 -31.78
C VAL A 980 6.61 -33.98 -31.49
N ASN A 981 7.39 -35.00 -31.82
CA ASN A 981 7.03 -36.37 -31.48
C ASN A 981 7.60 -36.68 -30.09
N LEU A 982 6.73 -36.80 -29.10
CA LEU A 982 7.12 -37.15 -27.74
C LEU A 982 7.29 -38.67 -27.66
N ASN A 983 8.47 -39.14 -27.25
CA ASN A 983 8.71 -40.56 -26.99
C ASN A 983 8.42 -40.89 -25.52
N GLN A 984 8.20 -42.17 -25.23
CA GLN A 984 8.08 -42.65 -23.86
C GLN A 984 9.45 -42.57 -23.14
N GLY A 985 9.48 -42.08 -21.90
CA GLY A 985 10.68 -41.89 -21.07
C GLY A 985 11.13 -40.43 -20.92
N ASN A 986 12.40 -40.23 -20.56
CA ASN A 986 13.03 -38.90 -20.45
C ASN A 986 13.38 -38.37 -21.83
N ASN A 987 13.02 -37.13 -22.10
CA ASN A 987 13.28 -36.49 -23.37
C ASN A 987 13.70 -35.03 -23.17
N THR A 988 14.45 -34.53 -24.13
CA THR A 988 14.90 -33.14 -24.20
C THR A 988 14.54 -32.58 -25.56
N ILE A 989 13.83 -31.47 -25.60
CA ILE A 989 13.56 -30.71 -26.82
C ILE A 989 14.38 -29.43 -26.75
N LYS A 990 15.25 -29.26 -27.75
CA LYS A 990 15.98 -28.01 -27.96
C LYS A 990 15.26 -27.21 -29.03
N ILE A 991 14.91 -25.99 -28.68
CA ILE A 991 14.27 -25.02 -29.56
C ILE A 991 15.27 -23.88 -29.71
N THR A 992 15.59 -23.51 -30.94
CA THR A 992 16.41 -22.33 -31.23
C THR A 992 15.57 -21.30 -31.97
N PRO A 993 14.58 -20.66 -31.33
CA PRO A 993 13.77 -19.65 -31.99
C PRO A 993 14.53 -18.32 -32.05
N GLU A 994 14.38 -17.56 -33.14
CA GLU A 994 14.83 -16.16 -33.21
C GLU A 994 13.86 -15.29 -32.39
N LEU A 995 14.01 -15.28 -31.07
CA LEU A 995 13.19 -14.48 -30.15
C LEU A 995 13.98 -13.26 -29.66
N ASN A 996 13.28 -12.13 -29.50
CA ASN A 996 13.81 -10.97 -28.80
C ASN A 996 13.87 -11.23 -27.29
N SER A 997 14.58 -10.42 -26.53
CA SER A 997 14.49 -10.43 -25.06
C SER A 997 13.05 -10.12 -24.63
N GLY A 998 12.49 -10.90 -23.70
CA GLY A 998 11.11 -10.72 -23.25
C GLY A 998 10.57 -11.92 -22.48
N ILE A 999 9.38 -11.75 -21.87
CA ILE A 999 8.66 -12.83 -21.19
C ILE A 999 7.84 -13.61 -22.21
N TYR A 1000 7.90 -14.94 -22.09
CA TYR A 1000 7.24 -15.86 -23.00
C TYR A 1000 6.57 -17.02 -22.25
N PHE A 1001 5.33 -17.36 -22.60
CA PHE A 1001 4.60 -18.52 -22.08
C PHE A 1001 4.74 -19.72 -23.04
N ILE A 1002 5.02 -20.93 -22.57
CA ILE A 1002 5.24 -22.09 -23.44
C ILE A 1002 4.14 -23.13 -23.26
N VAL A 1003 3.21 -23.20 -24.22
CA VAL A 1003 2.11 -24.17 -24.20
C VAL A 1003 2.43 -25.42 -24.99
N LEU A 1004 2.39 -26.58 -24.33
CA LEU A 1004 2.37 -27.89 -24.98
C LEU A 1004 0.93 -28.40 -25.13
N ASP A 1005 0.52 -28.64 -26.37
CA ASP A 1005 -0.81 -29.17 -26.72
C ASP A 1005 -0.65 -30.57 -27.33
N ASN A 1006 -1.12 -31.61 -26.64
CA ASN A 1006 -1.05 -32.99 -27.11
C ASN A 1006 -2.34 -33.49 -27.79
N GLY A 1007 -3.27 -32.59 -28.11
CA GLY A 1007 -4.59 -32.90 -28.68
C GLY A 1007 -5.64 -33.36 -27.66
N PHE A 1008 -5.25 -33.62 -26.41
CA PHE A 1008 -6.15 -34.02 -25.32
C PHE A 1008 -6.14 -33.03 -24.13
N LYS A 1009 -5.08 -32.23 -23.96
CA LYS A 1009 -4.93 -31.22 -22.88
C LYS A 1009 -3.87 -30.17 -23.26
N LYS A 1010 -4.02 -28.94 -22.75
CA LYS A 1010 -3.03 -27.86 -22.84
C LYS A 1010 -2.29 -27.73 -21.50
N PHE A 1011 -0.96 -27.74 -21.54
CA PHE A 1011 -0.09 -27.40 -20.41
C PHE A 1011 0.47 -26.02 -20.71
N LYS A 1012 0.27 -25.03 -19.83
CA LYS A 1012 0.76 -23.66 -20.00
C LYS A 1012 2.11 -23.47 -19.32
#